data_AF-A0A834WPN4-F1
#
_entry.id   AF-A0A834WPN4-F1
#
_cell.length_a   1.000
_cell.length_b   1.000
_cell.length_c   1.000
_cell.angle_alpha   90.00
_cell.angle_beta   90.00
_cell.angle_gamma   90.00
#
_symmetry.space_group_name_H-M   'P 1'
#
loop_
_entity.id
_entity.type
_entity.pdbx_description
1 polymer ?
#
loop_
_entity_poly.entity_id
_entity_poly.type
_entity_poly.pdbx_seq_one_letter_code
_entity_poly.pdbx_strand_id
1 'polypeptide(L)'
;MDFRENAIDLLQRYRRDRRILLDFILSGSLIKKVVMPPGAVTLDDVDLDQVSVDFVLNCAKKGLMLELSEAIRDYHDHTGLPQMSDTGSVGEFYLVTDPETSGSPPKRAPPPIPVSTPLPVSVSTPPPVYASSPIVSSGSRSESFDSTQEKELTVDDIEDFEDDGDAEEVQNYRSRRTLNDASDLAVRLPSFSTGITDDDLRETAYEILLACAGSTGGLIVPSKEKKKEKKSRLMRKLGRSSKSGSVVSQSQNAPGLVGLLETMRVQMEISETSDIRTRQGLLNALVGKVGKRMDTLLIPLELLCCISRTEFSDKKAFIRWQKRQLKLLEEGLVNHPAVGFGESGRKSNELRILLAKIEESEFLPSSNGEIQRTDCLRSLREIAIPLAERPARGDLTGEICHWADGYHLNVRLYEKLLLSVFDMLDEGKLTEEVEEILELLKSTWRVLGITETIHYTCYAWVLFRQYVITSEQGILLHAIEQLKRIPLMEQRGQQERLQLKNLCSKVEGEKDMSFLQSFLTPIQRWADKQLGDYHLNFNEGSATMEKIVAVAMITRRLLLEEPETTLQSMPISDRDQIELYISSSIKNAFARILQVVDRLDTSHGHPLALLAEELKKLLKKDSVTFMPVLSKRHPQAAIVSATLVHKLYGNRLKPFMDGAEHLTEDVISVFPAAESLEQFIMALISSVCEEENAEIFCKKLNQYQIETKSGTLVLRWLNSQLARILGWVERAIQQEVNPKLNILLLP
;
A
#
# COMPACT_ATOMS: atom_id res chain seq x y z
N MET A 1 13.41 -10.80 -0.03
CA MET A 1 13.91 -11.16 -1.37
C MET A 1 12.76 -11.89 -2.06
N ASP A 2 11.73 -11.16 -2.52
CA ASP A 2 10.45 -11.76 -2.95
C ASP A 2 9.92 -11.10 -4.24
N PHE A 3 10.70 -11.22 -5.32
CA PHE A 3 10.30 -10.76 -6.66
C PHE A 3 9.95 -11.92 -7.61
N ARG A 4 9.70 -13.13 -7.10
CA ARG A 4 9.57 -14.32 -7.95
C ARG A 4 8.18 -14.91 -8.12
N GLU A 5 7.17 -14.42 -7.39
CA GLU A 5 5.78 -14.77 -7.69
C GLU A 5 5.17 -13.78 -8.69
N ASN A 6 4.62 -14.34 -9.77
CA ASN A 6 3.74 -13.73 -10.79
C ASN A 6 4.29 -13.10 -12.07
N ALA A 7 5.54 -13.38 -12.46
CA ALA A 7 5.92 -13.15 -13.88
C ALA A 7 5.12 -14.06 -14.84
N ILE A 8 4.83 -15.30 -14.42
CA ILE A 8 4.11 -16.29 -15.23
C ILE A 8 2.62 -15.95 -15.33
N ASP A 9 1.98 -15.59 -14.22
CA ASP A 9 0.56 -15.21 -14.20
C ASP A 9 0.31 -13.91 -14.96
N LEU A 10 1.23 -12.95 -14.85
CA LEU A 10 1.18 -11.71 -15.63
C LEU A 10 1.32 -12.01 -17.14
N LEU A 11 2.24 -12.89 -17.53
CA LEU A 11 2.38 -13.33 -18.93
C LEU A 11 1.13 -14.08 -19.43
N GLN A 12 0.50 -14.90 -18.60
CA GLN A 12 -0.73 -15.59 -18.96
C GLN A 12 -1.91 -14.62 -19.12
N ARG A 13 -1.99 -13.59 -18.26
CA ARG A 13 -2.98 -12.51 -18.39
C ARG A 13 -2.77 -11.72 -19.68
N TYR A 14 -1.55 -11.28 -19.97
CA TYR A 14 -1.25 -10.60 -21.24
C TYR A 14 -1.56 -11.46 -22.48
N ARG A 15 -1.29 -12.77 -22.44
CA ARG A 15 -1.68 -13.69 -23.53
C ARG A 15 -3.19 -13.76 -23.69
N ARG A 16 -3.94 -13.87 -22.59
CA ARG A 16 -5.40 -13.91 -22.60
C ARG A 16 -5.98 -12.61 -23.18
N ASP A 17 -5.54 -11.46 -22.68
CA ASP A 17 -6.04 -10.16 -23.10
C ASP A 17 -5.73 -9.89 -24.57
N ARG A 18 -4.54 -10.30 -25.04
CA ARG A 18 -4.17 -10.22 -26.46
C ARG A 18 -5.08 -11.08 -27.35
N ARG A 19 -5.42 -12.31 -26.95
CA ARG A 19 -6.34 -13.16 -27.73
C ARG A 19 -7.73 -12.55 -27.80
N ILE A 20 -8.23 -12.01 -26.68
CA ILE A 20 -9.54 -11.33 -26.63
C ILE A 20 -9.55 -10.12 -27.58
N LEU A 21 -8.47 -9.33 -27.60
CA LEU A 21 -8.35 -8.19 -28.50
C LEU A 21 -8.34 -8.61 -29.98
N LEU A 22 -7.56 -9.64 -30.33
CA LEU A 22 -7.51 -10.16 -31.70
C LEU A 22 -8.86 -10.73 -32.14
N ASP A 23 -9.51 -11.51 -31.27
CA ASP A 23 -10.83 -12.07 -31.53
C ASP A 23 -11.89 -10.97 -31.73
N PHE A 24 -11.86 -9.92 -30.91
CA PHE A 24 -12.74 -8.76 -31.06
C PHE A 24 -12.54 -8.02 -32.39
N ILE A 25 -11.28 -7.76 -32.79
CA ILE A 25 -10.97 -7.05 -34.04
C ILE A 25 -11.36 -7.90 -35.25
N LEU A 26 -11.09 -9.21 -35.22
CA LEU A 26 -11.40 -10.14 -36.29
C LEU A 26 -12.91 -10.43 -36.42
N SER A 27 -13.64 -10.36 -35.32
CA SER A 27 -15.11 -10.49 -35.28
C SER A 27 -15.84 -9.17 -35.62
N GLY A 28 -15.16 -8.03 -35.58
CA GLY A 28 -15.70 -6.72 -35.88
C GLY A 28 -15.81 -6.41 -37.38
N SER A 29 -16.63 -5.42 -37.75
CA SER A 29 -16.76 -4.94 -39.14
C SER A 29 -15.60 -4.02 -39.59
N LEU A 30 -14.54 -3.92 -38.79
CA LEU A 30 -13.40 -3.02 -39.01
C LEU A 30 -12.49 -3.50 -40.15
N ILE A 31 -12.51 -4.82 -40.44
CA ILE A 31 -11.72 -5.43 -41.52
C ILE A 31 -12.67 -5.83 -42.65
N LYS A 32 -12.36 -5.42 -43.89
CA LYS A 32 -13.23 -5.67 -45.04
C LYS A 32 -13.35 -7.15 -45.41
N LYS A 33 -12.25 -7.91 -45.24
CA LYS A 33 -12.17 -9.33 -45.55
C LYS A 33 -10.95 -9.94 -44.83
N VAL A 34 -11.14 -11.08 -44.18
CA VAL A 34 -10.07 -11.87 -43.56
C VAL A 34 -9.81 -13.09 -44.44
N VAL A 35 -8.54 -13.35 -44.78
CA VAL A 35 -8.09 -14.55 -45.49
C VAL A 35 -7.38 -15.47 -44.52
N MET A 36 -7.88 -16.71 -44.46
CA MET A 36 -7.34 -17.77 -43.64
C MET A 36 -6.03 -18.33 -44.23
N PRO A 37 -5.09 -18.79 -43.40
CA PRO A 37 -3.92 -19.50 -43.89
C PRO A 37 -4.29 -20.83 -44.55
N PRO A 38 -3.44 -21.35 -45.46
CA PRO A 38 -3.67 -22.64 -46.10
C PRO A 38 -3.86 -23.75 -45.07
N GLY A 39 -5.02 -24.39 -45.07
CA GLY A 39 -5.38 -25.46 -44.14
C GLY A 39 -6.29 -25.05 -42.97
N ALA A 40 -6.54 -23.76 -42.77
CA ALA A 40 -7.51 -23.28 -41.77
C ALA A 40 -8.87 -22.99 -42.42
N VAL A 41 -9.96 -23.49 -41.81
CA VAL A 41 -11.33 -23.31 -42.28
C VAL A 41 -12.06 -22.26 -41.43
N THR A 42 -11.76 -22.19 -40.13
CA THR A 42 -12.29 -21.20 -39.19
C THR A 42 -11.18 -20.52 -38.39
N LEU A 43 -11.50 -19.40 -37.72
CA LEU A 43 -10.55 -18.68 -36.86
C LEU A 43 -10.00 -19.56 -35.72
N ASP A 44 -10.78 -20.55 -35.28
CA ASP A 44 -10.38 -21.53 -34.25
C ASP A 44 -9.23 -22.44 -34.71
N ASP A 45 -9.02 -22.58 -36.03
CA ASP A 45 -7.91 -23.36 -36.60
C ASP A 45 -6.59 -22.57 -36.62
N VAL A 46 -6.59 -21.30 -36.16
CA VAL A 46 -5.43 -20.41 -36.18
C VAL A 46 -4.95 -20.13 -34.76
N ASP A 47 -3.67 -20.38 -34.52
CA ASP A 47 -3.03 -20.00 -33.25
C ASP A 47 -2.84 -18.48 -33.17
N LEU A 48 -3.79 -17.79 -32.53
CA LEU A 48 -3.76 -16.35 -32.33
C LEU A 48 -2.53 -15.89 -31.53
N ASP A 49 -1.88 -16.78 -30.77
CA ASP A 49 -0.64 -16.40 -30.07
C ASP A 49 0.50 -16.08 -31.05
N GLN A 50 0.42 -16.56 -32.30
CA GLN A 50 1.42 -16.34 -33.35
C GLN A 50 1.00 -15.28 -34.38
N VAL A 51 -0.04 -14.49 -34.13
CA VAL A 51 -0.53 -13.46 -35.06
C VAL A 51 -0.06 -12.06 -34.65
N SER A 52 0.59 -11.32 -35.54
CA SER A 52 1.03 -9.94 -35.26
C SER A 52 -0.15 -9.00 -35.03
N VAL A 53 -0.23 -8.40 -33.84
CA VAL A 53 -1.31 -7.47 -33.47
C VAL A 53 -1.15 -6.16 -34.23
N ASP A 54 0.08 -5.69 -34.39
CA ASP A 54 0.39 -4.44 -35.10
C ASP A 54 0.00 -4.53 -36.57
N PHE A 55 0.24 -5.67 -37.20
CA PHE A 55 -0.18 -5.94 -38.58
C PHE A 55 -1.71 -5.90 -38.71
N VAL A 56 -2.42 -6.56 -37.79
CA VAL A 56 -3.90 -6.58 -37.75
C VAL A 56 -4.47 -5.18 -37.53
N LEU A 57 -3.89 -4.40 -36.60
CA LEU A 57 -4.31 -3.03 -36.33
C LEU A 57 -4.04 -2.10 -37.51
N ASN A 58 -2.91 -2.26 -38.21
CA ASN A 58 -2.61 -1.49 -39.41
C ASN A 58 -3.57 -1.81 -40.55
N CYS A 59 -3.95 -3.08 -40.72
CA CYS A 59 -4.98 -3.48 -41.68
C CYS A 59 -6.35 -2.89 -41.34
N ALA A 60 -6.73 -2.91 -40.05
CA ALA A 60 -7.96 -2.30 -39.56
C ALA A 60 -7.98 -0.77 -39.77
N LYS A 61 -6.89 -0.07 -39.43
CA LYS A 61 -6.74 1.39 -39.64
C LYS A 61 -6.84 1.78 -41.11
N LYS A 62 -6.21 1.01 -42.00
CA LYS A 62 -6.22 1.27 -43.45
C LYS A 62 -7.47 0.71 -44.17
N GLY A 63 -8.33 -0.02 -43.45
CA GLY A 63 -9.52 -0.68 -44.03
C GLY A 63 -9.17 -1.63 -45.18
N LEU A 64 -8.04 -2.34 -45.06
CA LEU A 64 -7.53 -3.28 -46.03
C LEU A 64 -8.01 -4.71 -45.74
N MET A 65 -7.77 -5.59 -46.71
CA MET A 65 -7.94 -7.03 -46.54
C MET A 65 -6.83 -7.55 -45.62
N LEU A 66 -7.18 -8.37 -44.63
CA LEU A 66 -6.24 -8.98 -43.71
C LEU A 66 -5.90 -10.40 -44.18
N GLU A 67 -4.65 -10.67 -44.50
CA GLU A 67 -4.16 -12.03 -44.71
C GLU A 67 -3.48 -12.55 -43.45
N LEU A 68 -4.10 -13.53 -42.78
CA LEU A 68 -3.57 -14.06 -41.52
C LEU A 68 -2.22 -14.78 -41.71
N SER A 69 -1.95 -15.32 -42.91
CA SER A 69 -0.62 -15.89 -43.23
C SER A 69 0.48 -14.85 -43.18
N GLU A 70 0.18 -13.62 -43.61
CA GLU A 70 1.13 -12.50 -43.58
C GLU A 70 1.28 -11.96 -42.15
N ALA A 71 0.19 -11.89 -41.39
CA ALA A 71 0.23 -11.51 -39.97
C ALA A 71 1.05 -12.50 -39.11
N ILE A 72 1.01 -13.80 -39.42
CA ILE A 72 1.82 -14.82 -38.73
C ILE A 72 3.29 -14.71 -39.13
N ARG A 73 3.56 -14.49 -40.42
CA ARG A 73 4.92 -14.26 -40.92
C ARG A 73 5.53 -13.01 -40.27
N ASP A 74 4.79 -11.92 -40.25
CA ASP A 74 5.17 -10.65 -39.61
C ASP A 74 5.48 -10.83 -38.12
N TYR A 75 4.70 -11.64 -37.39
CA TYR A 75 4.98 -11.96 -36.00
C TYR A 75 6.37 -12.60 -35.85
N HIS A 76 6.67 -13.64 -36.63
CA HIS A 76 7.95 -14.35 -36.54
C HIS A 76 9.13 -13.50 -37.04
N ASP A 77 8.93 -12.69 -38.08
CA ASP A 77 9.95 -11.79 -38.63
C ASP A 77 10.40 -10.73 -37.59
N HIS A 78 9.51 -10.32 -36.69
CA HIS A 78 9.80 -9.33 -35.63
C HIS A 78 10.23 -9.96 -34.29
N THR A 79 10.18 -11.29 -34.12
CA THR A 79 10.64 -11.93 -32.87
C THR A 79 12.17 -11.93 -32.67
N GLY A 80 12.95 -11.63 -33.72
CA GLY A 80 14.42 -11.70 -33.70
C GLY A 80 15.16 -10.36 -33.70
N LEU A 81 14.47 -9.21 -33.78
CA LEU A 81 15.07 -7.88 -33.93
C LEU A 81 14.35 -6.86 -33.04
N PRO A 82 15.06 -5.91 -32.38
CA PRO A 82 14.40 -4.80 -31.71
C PRO A 82 13.63 -3.97 -32.75
N GLN A 83 12.34 -3.72 -32.49
CA GLN A 83 11.48 -2.89 -33.35
C GLN A 83 12.11 -1.50 -33.53
N MET A 84 12.48 -1.16 -34.77
CA MET A 84 12.64 0.21 -35.21
C MET A 84 11.48 0.53 -36.17
N SER A 85 10.56 1.39 -35.73
CA SER A 85 9.42 1.81 -36.52
C SER A 85 9.86 2.81 -37.59
N ASP A 86 9.91 2.38 -38.85
CA ASP A 86 10.26 3.23 -40.00
C ASP A 86 9.03 3.98 -40.56
N THR A 87 8.23 4.57 -39.67
CA THR A 87 7.04 5.35 -40.06
C THR A 87 7.07 6.76 -39.47
N GLY A 88 7.29 7.73 -40.35
CA GLY A 88 7.28 9.15 -40.03
C GLY A 88 5.94 9.64 -39.49
N SER A 89 6.02 10.38 -38.38
CA SER A 89 5.08 11.38 -37.87
C SER A 89 3.67 10.89 -37.51
N VAL A 90 3.48 10.44 -36.26
CA VAL A 90 2.89 11.21 -35.14
C VAL A 90 2.61 10.21 -33.99
N GLY A 91 3.34 10.37 -32.88
CA GLY A 91 2.95 9.85 -31.57
C GLY A 91 3.54 8.52 -31.10
N GLU A 92 4.87 8.40 -31.05
CA GLU A 92 5.56 7.33 -30.32
C GLU A 92 6.53 7.92 -29.28
N PHE A 93 6.46 7.42 -28.04
CA PHE A 93 7.32 7.83 -26.94
C PHE A 93 8.59 6.98 -26.94
N TYR A 94 9.72 7.57 -27.32
CA TYR A 94 11.04 6.99 -27.12
C TYR A 94 11.52 7.27 -25.68
N LEU A 95 12.16 6.29 -25.04
CA LEU A 95 12.98 6.54 -23.86
C LEU A 95 14.15 7.43 -24.31
N VAL A 96 14.13 8.69 -23.88
CA VAL A 96 15.26 9.60 -24.01
C VAL A 96 16.37 9.06 -23.10
N THR A 97 17.28 8.25 -23.65
CA THR A 97 18.64 8.15 -23.12
C THR A 97 19.46 9.22 -23.81
N ASP A 98 19.79 10.27 -23.07
CA ASP A 98 20.62 11.38 -23.55
C ASP A 98 22.06 10.89 -23.75
N PRO A 99 22.58 10.78 -24.99
CA PRO A 99 23.90 10.18 -25.25
C PRO A 99 25.07 10.98 -24.68
N GLU A 100 24.86 12.22 -24.25
CA GLU A 100 25.92 13.08 -23.70
C GLU A 100 26.20 12.85 -22.20
N THR A 101 25.44 11.98 -21.51
CA THR A 101 25.64 11.67 -20.08
C THR A 101 26.24 10.29 -19.80
N SER A 102 26.58 9.51 -20.83
CA SER A 102 27.26 8.22 -20.62
C SER A 102 28.76 8.43 -20.40
N GLY A 103 29.18 8.45 -19.14
CA GLY A 103 30.59 8.43 -18.74
C GLY A 103 31.34 7.21 -19.32
N SER A 104 32.67 7.28 -19.32
CA SER A 104 33.52 6.23 -19.89
C SER A 104 33.30 4.86 -19.22
N PRO A 105 33.42 3.75 -19.96
CA PRO A 105 33.21 2.41 -19.42
C PRO A 105 34.18 2.11 -18.26
N PRO A 106 33.75 1.29 -17.26
CA PRO A 106 34.52 1.04 -16.05
C PRO A 106 35.88 0.38 -16.36
N LYS A 107 36.96 0.97 -15.86
CA LYS A 107 38.36 0.52 -16.08
C LYS A 107 38.82 -0.62 -15.16
N ARG A 108 37.91 -1.35 -14.51
CA ARG A 108 38.27 -2.46 -13.60
C ARG A 108 37.78 -3.79 -14.15
N ALA A 109 38.69 -4.76 -14.22
CA ALA A 109 38.36 -6.12 -14.62
C ALA A 109 37.39 -6.77 -13.61
N PRO A 110 36.39 -7.55 -14.07
CA PRO A 110 35.46 -8.23 -13.19
C PRO A 110 36.17 -9.28 -12.31
N PRO A 111 35.73 -9.50 -11.06
CA PRO A 111 36.36 -10.46 -10.16
C PRO A 111 36.18 -11.91 -10.66
N PRO A 112 37.18 -12.79 -10.48
CA PRO A 112 37.14 -14.15 -10.99
C PRO A 112 36.19 -15.05 -10.20
N ILE A 113 35.44 -15.88 -10.93
CA ILE A 113 34.48 -16.87 -10.41
C ILE A 113 35.24 -18.07 -9.81
N PRO A 114 34.90 -18.56 -8.61
CA PRO A 114 35.54 -19.75 -8.05
C PRO A 114 35.07 -21.02 -8.77
N VAL A 115 36.01 -21.75 -9.36
CA VAL A 115 35.81 -23.07 -9.95
C VAL A 115 35.78 -24.12 -8.84
N SER A 116 34.68 -24.86 -8.73
CA SER A 116 34.54 -26.02 -7.84
C SER A 116 35.38 -27.19 -8.33
N THR A 117 36.22 -27.76 -7.45
CA THR A 117 36.76 -29.12 -7.61
C THR A 117 36.67 -29.87 -6.27
N PRO A 118 36.48 -31.20 -6.30
CA PRO A 118 35.89 -31.96 -5.19
C PRO A 118 36.93 -32.41 -4.15
N LEU A 119 36.51 -32.52 -2.89
CA LEU A 119 37.28 -33.09 -1.78
C LEU A 119 36.94 -34.58 -1.57
N PRO A 120 37.93 -35.44 -1.22
CA PRO A 120 37.69 -36.82 -0.83
C PRO A 120 37.45 -37.02 0.67
N VAL A 121 36.90 -38.20 0.95
CA VAL A 121 36.28 -38.78 2.17
C VAL A 121 37.25 -39.04 3.34
N SER A 122 36.78 -38.92 4.60
CA SER A 122 37.05 -39.78 5.79
C SER A 122 36.32 -39.21 7.05
N VAL A 123 35.24 -39.79 7.60
CA VAL A 123 35.11 -40.89 8.62
C VAL A 123 35.37 -40.49 10.10
N SER A 124 34.25 -40.40 10.86
CA SER A 124 33.98 -40.86 12.26
C SER A 124 34.53 -40.20 13.55
N THR A 125 33.65 -39.47 14.28
CA THR A 125 33.20 -39.56 15.73
C THR A 125 34.17 -39.84 16.92
N PRO A 126 33.81 -39.54 18.20
CA PRO A 126 33.18 -38.35 18.83
C PRO A 126 33.81 -38.01 20.25
N PRO A 127 33.15 -37.40 21.27
CA PRO A 127 33.63 -36.25 22.06
C PRO A 127 34.02 -36.61 23.53
N PRO A 128 34.30 -35.70 24.50
CA PRO A 128 33.24 -34.97 25.26
C PRO A 128 33.69 -33.60 25.94
N VAL A 129 32.81 -32.63 26.26
CA VAL A 129 32.21 -32.29 27.60
C VAL A 129 32.79 -31.04 28.33
N TYR A 130 31.89 -30.06 28.58
CA TYR A 130 31.80 -29.04 29.68
C TYR A 130 32.98 -28.07 29.92
N ALA A 131 32.89 -26.90 30.53
CA ALA A 131 31.88 -25.87 30.83
C ALA A 131 32.66 -24.70 31.48
N SER A 132 32.12 -23.48 31.38
CA SER A 132 32.27 -22.35 32.32
C SER A 132 33.65 -21.66 32.52
N SER A 133 33.65 -20.36 32.21
CA SER A 133 34.54 -19.26 32.66
C SER A 133 34.64 -19.16 34.21
N PRO A 134 35.27 -18.15 34.89
CA PRO A 134 35.88 -16.87 34.42
C PRO A 134 37.14 -16.41 35.22
N ILE A 135 37.53 -15.13 35.06
CA ILE A 135 38.15 -14.18 36.04
C ILE A 135 39.59 -13.67 35.78
N VAL A 136 39.63 -12.38 35.38
CA VAL A 136 40.40 -11.20 35.88
C VAL A 136 41.80 -11.36 36.50
N SER A 137 42.76 -10.56 36.00
CA SER A 137 43.83 -9.83 36.74
C SER A 137 44.64 -9.01 35.70
N SER A 138 44.76 -7.67 35.71
CA SER A 138 45.25 -6.66 36.67
C SER A 138 46.78 -6.39 36.59
N GLY A 139 47.13 -5.15 36.20
CA GLY A 139 48.36 -4.39 36.56
C GLY A 139 49.63 -4.72 35.75
N SER A 140 50.60 -3.84 35.46
CA SER A 140 50.92 -2.43 35.82
C SER A 140 52.06 -2.01 34.85
N ARG A 141 52.00 -0.90 34.11
CA ARG A 141 52.48 0.47 34.39
C ARG A 141 54.01 0.70 34.44
N SER A 142 54.52 1.50 33.48
CA SER A 142 55.57 2.57 33.54
C SER A 142 56.22 2.72 32.15
N GLU A 143 56.63 3.87 31.58
CA GLU A 143 56.64 5.31 31.87
C GLU A 143 57.15 6.02 30.59
N SER A 144 56.57 7.16 30.17
CA SER A 144 57.30 8.33 29.62
C SER A 144 56.36 9.51 29.31
N PHE A 145 56.84 10.72 29.57
CA PHE A 145 56.14 12.01 29.66
C PHE A 145 56.11 12.85 28.35
N ASP A 146 55.38 13.98 28.42
CA ASP A 146 55.12 15.11 27.49
C ASP A 146 54.03 14.90 26.41
N SER A 147 53.02 15.77 26.21
CA SER A 147 52.67 17.08 26.78
C SER A 147 51.19 17.43 26.45
N THR A 148 50.49 17.94 27.46
CA THR A 148 49.33 18.88 27.50
C THR A 148 48.25 18.90 26.38
N GLN A 149 47.06 18.36 26.70
CA GLN A 149 45.77 18.98 26.36
C GLN A 149 44.74 18.70 27.47
N GLU A 150 44.21 19.77 28.06
CA GLU A 150 43.23 19.74 29.14
C GLU A 150 41.81 19.48 28.61
N LYS A 151 41.28 18.32 29.00
CA LYS A 151 40.03 18.10 29.75
C LYS A 151 38.77 18.88 29.37
N GLU A 152 37.80 18.09 28.91
CA GLU A 152 36.35 18.25 28.92
C GLU A 152 35.76 19.02 30.12
N LEU A 153 34.70 19.77 29.81
CA LEU A 153 33.47 19.82 30.61
C LEU A 153 32.28 19.56 29.69
N THR A 154 31.43 18.63 30.13
CA THR A 154 30.30 18.01 29.45
C THR A 154 28.94 18.59 29.88
N VAL A 155 27.88 18.23 29.12
CA VAL A 155 26.46 18.01 29.56
C VAL A 155 25.59 19.28 29.69
N ASP A 156 24.34 19.42 29.22
CA ASP A 156 23.26 18.51 28.77
C ASP A 156 22.22 19.32 27.93
N ASP A 157 21.29 18.61 27.26
CA ASP A 157 20.01 19.08 26.65
C ASP A 157 19.89 19.20 25.12
N ILE A 158 20.50 18.31 24.34
CA ILE A 158 19.94 17.96 23.00
C ILE A 158 20.06 16.45 22.83
N GLU A 159 18.97 15.72 23.12
CA GLU A 159 18.89 14.27 22.90
C GLU A 159 19.14 13.91 21.43
N ASP A 160 19.80 12.76 21.30
CA ASP A 160 20.54 12.23 20.17
C ASP A 160 19.72 11.96 18.90
N PHE A 161 20.37 12.22 17.76
CA PHE A 161 20.03 11.65 16.47
C PHE A 161 20.67 10.26 16.39
N GLU A 162 19.86 9.22 16.29
CA GLU A 162 20.30 7.95 15.72
C GLU A 162 20.50 8.13 14.21
N ASP A 163 21.74 7.90 13.78
CA ASP A 163 22.20 7.87 12.40
C ASP A 163 21.93 6.47 11.83
N ASP A 164 20.74 6.26 11.27
CA ASP A 164 20.49 5.14 10.37
C ASP A 164 20.46 5.68 8.94
N GLY A 165 21.62 5.59 8.30
CA GLY A 165 21.80 5.86 6.89
C GLY A 165 21.25 4.73 6.03
N ASP A 166 20.07 4.95 5.46
CA ASP A 166 19.65 4.27 4.23
C ASP A 166 19.34 5.34 3.17
N ALA A 167 20.19 5.39 2.15
CA ALA A 167 20.05 6.26 1.01
C ALA A 167 18.94 5.72 0.09
N GLU A 168 17.72 6.26 0.18
CA GLU A 168 16.68 5.99 -0.82
C GLU A 168 16.90 6.84 -2.09
N GLU A 169 17.06 6.13 -3.21
CA GLU A 169 17.08 6.67 -4.56
C GLU A 169 15.78 7.43 -4.87
N VAL A 170 15.94 8.71 -5.21
CA VAL A 170 14.85 9.59 -5.63
C VAL A 170 14.30 9.15 -6.98
N GLN A 171 13.09 8.59 -6.99
CA GLN A 171 12.42 8.14 -8.20
C GLN A 171 11.60 9.28 -8.84
N ASN A 172 11.94 9.64 -10.07
CA ASN A 172 11.28 10.67 -10.85
C ASN A 172 9.85 10.26 -11.26
N TYR A 173 8.86 11.07 -10.89
CA TYR A 173 7.47 10.91 -11.29
C TYR A 173 7.22 11.37 -12.72
N ARG A 174 6.65 10.48 -13.55
CA ARG A 174 5.79 10.84 -14.69
C ARG A 174 4.47 10.09 -14.54
N SER A 175 3.39 10.85 -14.36
CA SER A 175 2.03 10.34 -14.24
C SER A 175 1.59 9.55 -15.49
N ARG A 176 1.55 8.23 -15.33
CA ARG A 176 0.50 7.36 -15.89
C ARG A 176 -0.24 6.80 -14.68
N ARG A 177 -1.54 6.48 -14.79
CA ARG A 177 -2.31 5.86 -13.69
C ARG A 177 -1.69 4.50 -13.32
N THR A 178 -0.68 4.52 -12.47
CA THR A 178 -0.17 3.40 -11.71
C THR A 178 -1.02 3.31 -10.47
N LEU A 179 -1.67 2.16 -10.24
CA LEU A 179 -2.25 1.84 -8.94
C LEU A 179 -1.15 2.06 -7.89
N ASN A 180 -1.43 2.85 -6.86
CA ASN A 180 -0.47 3.03 -5.78
C ASN A 180 -0.27 1.68 -5.09
N ASP A 181 0.98 1.35 -4.77
CA ASP A 181 1.27 0.13 -4.04
C ASP A 181 0.67 0.21 -2.63
N ALA A 182 -0.26 -0.70 -2.33
CA ALA A 182 -0.92 -0.82 -1.02
C ALA A 182 -0.33 -1.98 -0.20
N SER A 183 0.87 -2.46 -0.54
CA SER A 183 1.64 -3.46 0.21
C SER A 183 1.87 -3.04 1.66
N ASP A 184 2.14 -1.75 1.90
CA ASP A 184 2.29 -1.12 3.23
C ASP A 184 1.04 -1.32 4.13
N LEU A 185 -0.13 -1.62 3.53
CA LEU A 185 -1.39 -1.85 4.23
C LEU A 185 -1.76 -3.32 4.45
N ALA A 186 -0.89 -4.28 4.10
CA ALA A 186 -1.15 -5.69 4.31
C ALA A 186 -1.50 -5.99 5.79
N VAL A 187 -2.61 -6.71 6.02
CA VAL A 187 -3.00 -7.13 7.37
C VAL A 187 -1.97 -8.12 7.90
N ARG A 188 -1.55 -7.95 9.16
CA ARG A 188 -0.59 -8.83 9.82
C ARG A 188 -1.24 -10.10 10.37
N LEU A 189 -1.68 -10.97 9.47
CA LEU A 189 -2.23 -12.30 9.79
C LEU A 189 -1.26 -13.39 9.30
N PRO A 190 -1.13 -14.52 10.00
CA PRO A 190 -0.31 -15.64 9.53
C PRO A 190 -0.89 -16.23 8.25
N SER A 191 -0.02 -16.82 7.44
CA SER A 191 -0.40 -17.56 6.24
C SER A 191 -1.12 -18.87 6.60
N PHE A 192 -2.10 -19.28 5.78
CA PHE A 192 -2.79 -20.55 5.93
C PHE A 192 -1.88 -21.75 5.62
N SER A 193 -1.87 -22.74 6.51
CA SER A 193 -0.99 -23.93 6.41
C SER A 193 -1.26 -24.80 5.19
N THR A 194 -2.49 -24.78 4.68
CA THR A 194 -2.96 -25.55 3.53
C THR A 194 -2.77 -24.83 2.19
N GLY A 195 -2.31 -23.57 2.21
CA GLY A 195 -2.17 -22.73 1.02
C GLY A 195 -3.50 -22.44 0.33
N ILE A 196 -4.51 -21.99 1.08
CA ILE A 196 -5.76 -21.46 0.53
C ILE A 196 -5.46 -20.20 -0.26
N THR A 197 -6.01 -20.09 -1.47
CA THR A 197 -5.85 -18.92 -2.33
C THR A 197 -6.93 -17.85 -2.07
N ASP A 198 -6.72 -16.64 -2.58
CA ASP A 198 -7.70 -15.56 -2.48
C ASP A 198 -9.01 -15.90 -3.23
N ASP A 199 -8.92 -16.63 -4.35
CA ASP A 199 -10.07 -17.18 -5.09
C ASP A 199 -10.84 -18.21 -4.27
N ASP A 200 -10.12 -19.08 -3.55
CA ASP A 200 -10.72 -20.09 -2.68
C ASP A 200 -11.55 -19.43 -1.56
N LEU A 201 -11.00 -18.39 -0.93
CA LEU A 201 -11.71 -17.59 0.09
C LEU A 201 -12.93 -16.89 -0.49
N ARG A 202 -12.81 -16.30 -1.70
CA ARG A 202 -13.91 -15.57 -2.36
C ARG A 202 -15.07 -16.51 -2.67
N GLU A 203 -14.80 -17.66 -3.28
CA GLU A 203 -15.85 -18.64 -3.59
C GLU A 203 -16.50 -19.20 -2.31
N THR A 204 -15.71 -19.52 -1.27
CA THR A 204 -16.27 -20.00 0.00
C THR A 204 -17.05 -18.92 0.75
N ALA A 205 -16.63 -17.66 0.71
CA ALA A 205 -17.39 -16.56 1.26
C ALA A 205 -18.78 -16.45 0.61
N TYR A 206 -18.86 -16.62 -0.71
CA TYR A 206 -20.13 -16.65 -1.44
C TYR A 206 -20.98 -17.88 -1.05
N GLU A 207 -20.38 -19.07 -0.87
CA GLU A 207 -21.07 -20.27 -0.38
C GLU A 207 -21.71 -20.03 1.00
N ILE A 208 -21.00 -19.34 1.91
CA ILE A 208 -21.52 -18.94 3.23
C ILE A 208 -22.69 -17.97 3.07
N LEU A 209 -22.54 -16.94 2.24
CA LEU A 209 -23.60 -15.96 1.98
C LEU A 209 -24.89 -16.64 1.47
N LEU A 210 -24.77 -17.57 0.53
CA LEU A 210 -25.90 -18.33 0.00
C LEU A 210 -26.59 -19.18 1.07
N ALA A 211 -25.83 -19.84 1.94
CA ALA A 211 -26.40 -20.62 3.04
C ALA A 211 -27.15 -19.72 4.04
N CYS A 212 -26.60 -18.55 4.36
CA CYS A 212 -27.25 -17.60 5.25
C CYS A 212 -28.52 -17.00 4.62
N ALA A 213 -28.48 -16.61 3.34
CA ALA A 213 -29.65 -16.13 2.61
C ALA A 213 -30.71 -17.23 2.39
N GLY A 214 -30.30 -18.50 2.29
CA GLY A 214 -31.22 -19.62 2.22
C GLY A 214 -31.95 -19.89 3.54
N SER A 215 -31.32 -19.61 4.67
CA SER A 215 -31.96 -19.71 6.00
C SER A 215 -33.09 -18.70 6.21
N THR A 216 -33.09 -17.60 5.45
CA THR A 216 -34.17 -16.60 5.42
C THR A 216 -35.16 -16.83 4.28
N GLY A 217 -35.05 -17.94 3.54
CA GLY A 217 -35.95 -18.32 2.45
C GLY A 217 -35.61 -17.71 1.09
N GLY A 218 -34.45 -17.06 0.94
CA GLY A 218 -34.02 -16.37 -0.29
C GLY A 218 -33.38 -17.25 -1.37
N LEU A 219 -33.16 -18.54 -1.11
CA LEU A 219 -32.42 -19.42 -2.01
C LEU A 219 -33.34 -19.98 -3.12
N ILE A 220 -33.47 -19.20 -4.20
CA ILE A 220 -34.13 -19.64 -5.43
C ILE A 220 -33.06 -20.07 -6.44
N VAL A 221 -33.23 -21.25 -7.06
CA VAL A 221 -32.35 -21.74 -8.12
C VAL A 221 -32.81 -21.12 -9.45
N PRO A 222 -31.95 -20.36 -10.16
CA PRO A 222 -32.28 -19.85 -11.49
C PRO A 222 -32.62 -20.99 -12.44
N SER A 223 -33.74 -20.89 -13.16
CA SER A 223 -34.07 -21.88 -14.18
C SER A 223 -33.09 -21.74 -15.34
N LYS A 224 -32.47 -22.84 -15.79
CA LYS A 224 -31.74 -22.87 -17.07
C LYS A 224 -32.73 -22.51 -18.18
N GLU A 225 -32.79 -21.25 -18.59
CA GLU A 225 -33.50 -20.89 -19.81
C GLU A 225 -32.83 -21.64 -20.95
N LYS A 226 -33.51 -22.67 -21.47
CA LYS A 226 -33.12 -23.28 -22.74
C LYS A 226 -33.06 -22.14 -23.75
N LYS A 227 -31.85 -21.84 -24.24
CA LYS A 227 -31.56 -21.00 -25.41
C LYS A 227 -32.69 -21.17 -26.43
N LYS A 228 -33.67 -20.27 -26.39
CA LYS A 228 -34.75 -20.24 -27.38
C LYS A 228 -34.08 -19.75 -28.65
N GLU A 229 -34.02 -20.62 -29.64
CA GLU A 229 -33.37 -20.40 -30.93
C GLU A 229 -33.62 -18.96 -31.43
N LYS A 230 -32.52 -18.23 -31.65
CA LYS A 230 -32.52 -16.95 -32.35
C LYS A 230 -33.06 -17.16 -33.76
N LYS A 231 -34.36 -16.97 -33.97
CA LYS A 231 -34.94 -16.74 -35.30
C LYS A 231 -35.04 -15.24 -35.54
N SER A 232 -34.16 -14.79 -36.43
CA SER A 232 -34.09 -13.47 -37.06
C SER A 232 -35.44 -12.82 -37.35
N ARG A 233 -35.61 -11.56 -36.93
CA ARG A 233 -36.39 -10.57 -37.69
C ARG A 233 -35.61 -9.28 -37.84
N LEU A 234 -34.82 -9.28 -38.90
CA LEU A 234 -34.31 -8.13 -39.60
C LEU A 234 -35.49 -7.27 -40.10
N MET A 235 -35.30 -5.95 -40.07
CA MET A 235 -36.07 -4.88 -40.74
C MET A 235 -37.23 -4.23 -39.96
N ARG A 236 -36.94 -3.08 -39.33
CA ARG A 236 -37.74 -1.87 -39.57
C ARG A 236 -36.85 -0.61 -39.54
N LYS A 237 -36.83 0.07 -40.68
CA LYS A 237 -36.02 1.23 -41.07
C LYS A 237 -36.44 2.52 -40.34
N LEU A 238 -35.44 3.41 -40.21
CA LEU A 238 -35.45 4.89 -40.24
C LEU A 238 -36.59 5.65 -39.54
N GLY A 239 -36.21 6.37 -38.49
CA GLY A 239 -36.91 7.55 -38.00
C GLY A 239 -36.01 8.35 -37.06
N ARG A 240 -35.43 9.44 -37.56
CA ARG A 240 -34.68 10.43 -36.77
C ARG A 240 -35.66 11.23 -35.89
N SER A 241 -35.51 11.18 -34.57
CA SER A 241 -35.78 12.33 -33.71
C SER A 241 -34.99 12.24 -32.41
N SER A 242 -34.14 13.24 -32.21
CA SER A 242 -33.38 13.55 -31.00
C SER A 242 -34.28 13.97 -29.83
N LYS A 243 -34.14 13.32 -28.68
CA LYS A 243 -34.16 13.92 -27.32
C LYS A 243 -33.97 12.86 -26.24
N SER A 244 -32.94 13.07 -25.42
CA SER A 244 -32.82 12.70 -23.99
C SER A 244 -33.20 11.28 -23.55
N GLY A 245 -32.20 10.51 -23.14
CA GLY A 245 -32.37 9.29 -22.34
C GLY A 245 -31.17 8.37 -22.45
N SER A 246 -30.29 8.42 -21.45
CA SER A 246 -29.24 7.41 -21.24
C SER A 246 -29.91 6.04 -21.10
N VAL A 247 -29.80 5.19 -22.10
CA VAL A 247 -30.20 3.78 -22.01
C VAL A 247 -28.95 2.99 -21.69
N VAL A 248 -28.66 2.88 -20.39
CA VAL A 248 -27.90 1.76 -19.87
C VAL A 248 -28.77 0.53 -20.08
N SER A 249 -28.19 -0.49 -20.70
CA SER A 249 -28.77 -1.81 -20.88
C SER A 249 -29.09 -2.45 -19.52
N GLN A 250 -30.29 -2.18 -18.98
CA GLN A 250 -30.86 -2.93 -17.87
C GLN A 250 -31.02 -4.39 -18.27
N SER A 251 -30.14 -5.25 -17.75
CA SER A 251 -30.49 -6.66 -17.53
C SER A 251 -31.69 -6.71 -16.59
N GLN A 252 -32.57 -7.68 -16.80
CA GLN A 252 -33.76 -7.89 -16.00
C GLN A 252 -33.38 -8.25 -14.55
N ASN A 253 -33.25 -7.26 -13.67
CA ASN A 253 -33.00 -7.53 -12.24
C ASN A 253 -34.30 -8.03 -11.60
N ALA A 254 -34.30 -9.25 -11.10
CA ALA A 254 -35.36 -9.75 -10.23
C ALA A 254 -35.42 -8.85 -8.97
N PRO A 255 -36.58 -8.32 -8.55
CA PRO A 255 -36.64 -7.43 -7.39
C PRO A 255 -36.34 -8.16 -6.07
N GLY A 256 -35.74 -7.45 -5.11
CA GLY A 256 -35.49 -7.93 -3.74
C GLY A 256 -34.23 -8.78 -3.59
N LEU A 257 -34.23 -9.70 -2.61
CA LEU A 257 -33.07 -10.51 -2.23
C LEU A 257 -32.49 -11.35 -3.38
N VAL A 258 -33.32 -11.79 -4.32
CA VAL A 258 -32.87 -12.55 -5.50
C VAL A 258 -31.98 -11.70 -6.41
N GLY A 259 -32.40 -10.45 -6.68
CA GLY A 259 -31.60 -9.51 -7.45
C GLY A 259 -30.32 -9.14 -6.73
N LEU A 260 -30.38 -8.91 -5.42
CA LEU A 260 -29.20 -8.60 -4.62
C LEU A 260 -28.17 -9.75 -4.63
N LEU A 261 -28.62 -11.01 -4.53
CA LEU A 261 -27.73 -12.17 -4.64
C LEU A 261 -27.11 -12.33 -6.04
N GLU A 262 -27.82 -11.90 -7.09
CA GLU A 262 -27.29 -11.86 -8.46
C GLU A 262 -26.25 -10.73 -8.61
N THR A 263 -26.50 -9.55 -8.04
CA THR A 263 -25.50 -8.47 -7.95
C THR A 263 -24.25 -8.95 -7.23
N MET A 264 -24.41 -9.56 -6.05
CA MET A 264 -23.30 -10.14 -5.27
C MET A 264 -22.54 -11.22 -6.07
N ARG A 265 -23.25 -12.07 -6.82
CA ARG A 265 -22.62 -13.08 -7.67
C ARG A 265 -21.66 -12.44 -8.68
N VAL A 266 -22.12 -11.38 -9.33
CA VAL A 266 -21.35 -10.64 -10.33
C VAL A 266 -20.18 -9.89 -9.69
N GLN A 267 -20.41 -9.17 -8.58
CA GLN A 267 -19.35 -8.45 -7.85
C GLN A 267 -18.26 -9.38 -7.31
N MET A 268 -18.63 -10.60 -6.89
CA MET A 268 -17.68 -11.61 -6.40
C MET A 268 -17.13 -12.52 -7.51
N GLU A 269 -17.38 -12.19 -8.79
CA GLU A 269 -16.88 -12.92 -9.96
C GLU A 269 -17.25 -14.42 -9.96
N ILE A 270 -18.42 -14.77 -9.41
CA ILE A 270 -18.89 -16.15 -9.35
C ILE A 270 -19.60 -16.51 -10.66
N SER A 271 -19.15 -17.57 -11.31
CA SER A 271 -19.81 -18.03 -12.54
C SER A 271 -21.23 -18.54 -12.27
N GLU A 272 -22.16 -18.28 -13.19
CA GLU A 272 -23.55 -18.77 -13.12
C GLU A 272 -23.61 -20.29 -12.92
N THR A 273 -22.73 -21.05 -13.57
CA THR A 273 -22.68 -22.51 -13.41
C THR A 273 -22.25 -22.96 -12.01
N SER A 274 -21.36 -22.19 -11.36
CA SER A 274 -20.93 -22.44 -9.99
C SER A 274 -22.05 -22.09 -9.01
N ASP A 275 -22.68 -20.93 -9.19
CA ASP A 275 -23.81 -20.49 -8.38
C ASP A 275 -24.96 -21.51 -8.38
N ILE A 276 -25.44 -21.93 -9.57
CA ILE A 276 -26.52 -22.93 -9.68
C ILE A 276 -26.15 -24.24 -8.97
N ARG A 277 -24.90 -24.71 -9.13
CA ARG A 277 -24.41 -25.93 -8.49
C ARG A 277 -24.40 -25.80 -6.97
N THR A 278 -23.88 -24.69 -6.45
CA THR A 278 -23.84 -24.42 -5.01
C THR A 278 -25.25 -24.32 -4.42
N ARG A 279 -26.17 -23.58 -5.05
CA ARG A 279 -27.57 -23.48 -4.60
C ARG A 279 -28.23 -24.85 -4.55
N GLN A 280 -28.08 -25.67 -5.59
CA GLN A 280 -28.64 -27.02 -5.62
C GLN A 280 -28.00 -27.93 -4.58
N GLY A 281 -26.68 -27.86 -4.40
CA GLY A 281 -25.94 -28.61 -3.38
C GLY A 281 -26.41 -28.30 -1.96
N LEU A 282 -26.60 -27.01 -1.65
CA LEU A 282 -27.12 -26.57 -0.35
C LEU A 282 -28.58 -27.02 -0.12
N LEU A 283 -29.44 -26.95 -1.15
CA LEU A 283 -30.82 -27.45 -1.04
C LEU A 283 -30.86 -28.97 -0.84
N ASN A 284 -30.03 -29.72 -1.56
CA ASN A 284 -29.87 -31.17 -1.40
C ASN A 284 -29.38 -31.51 0.02
N ALA A 285 -28.51 -30.70 0.61
CA ALA A 285 -28.00 -30.90 1.96
C ALA A 285 -29.06 -30.78 3.07
N LEU A 286 -30.18 -30.10 2.80
CA LEU A 286 -31.32 -30.01 3.72
C LEU A 286 -32.31 -31.18 3.58
N VAL A 287 -32.24 -31.97 2.51
CA VAL A 287 -33.14 -33.10 2.29
C VAL A 287 -32.99 -34.09 3.45
N GLY A 288 -34.09 -34.32 4.19
CA GLY A 288 -34.12 -35.20 5.36
C GLY A 288 -33.69 -34.55 6.69
N LYS A 289 -33.27 -33.28 6.71
CA LYS A 289 -32.91 -32.52 7.93
C LYS A 289 -34.01 -31.54 8.34
N VAL A 290 -35.20 -32.09 8.64
CA VAL A 290 -36.39 -31.30 9.01
C VAL A 290 -36.08 -30.40 10.22
N GLY A 291 -36.30 -29.09 10.08
CA GLY A 291 -36.11 -28.11 11.15
C GLY A 291 -34.69 -27.56 11.32
N LYS A 292 -33.68 -28.07 10.60
CA LYS A 292 -32.33 -27.48 10.61
C LYS A 292 -32.26 -26.29 9.65
N ARG A 293 -31.61 -25.20 10.08
CA ARG A 293 -31.36 -24.03 9.23
C ARG A 293 -30.09 -24.25 8.39
N MET A 294 -29.96 -23.58 7.26
CA MET A 294 -28.81 -23.77 6.36
C MET A 294 -27.53 -23.16 6.93
N ASP A 295 -27.65 -22.09 7.71
CA ASP A 295 -26.56 -21.40 8.42
C ASP A 295 -26.02 -22.18 9.62
N THR A 296 -26.62 -23.33 9.96
CA THR A 296 -26.10 -24.28 10.96
C THR A 296 -25.39 -25.47 10.31
N LEU A 297 -25.22 -25.46 8.99
CA LEU A 297 -24.54 -26.55 8.27
C LEU A 297 -23.02 -26.39 8.32
N LEU A 298 -22.32 -27.52 8.35
CA LEU A 298 -20.90 -27.59 8.00
C LEU A 298 -20.79 -27.51 6.47
N ILE A 299 -20.90 -26.31 5.92
CA ILE A 299 -21.11 -26.05 4.49
C ILE A 299 -20.13 -26.83 3.60
N PRO A 300 -18.80 -26.81 3.81
CA PRO A 300 -17.88 -27.53 2.94
C PRO A 300 -18.11 -29.05 2.89
N LEU A 301 -18.43 -29.64 4.04
CA LEU A 301 -18.73 -31.08 4.13
C LEU A 301 -20.05 -31.41 3.42
N GLU A 302 -21.08 -30.59 3.60
CA GLU A 302 -22.37 -30.81 2.95
C GLU A 302 -22.29 -30.70 1.44
N LEU A 303 -21.55 -29.71 0.93
CA LEU A 303 -21.29 -29.56 -0.49
C LEU A 303 -20.52 -30.77 -1.05
N LEU A 304 -19.49 -31.27 -0.33
CA LEU A 304 -18.75 -32.48 -0.71
C LEU A 304 -19.62 -33.74 -0.80
N CYS A 305 -20.67 -33.85 0.04
CA CYS A 305 -21.60 -34.97 0.03
C CYS A 305 -22.69 -34.85 -1.04
N CYS A 306 -23.13 -33.63 -1.36
CA CYS A 306 -24.33 -33.40 -2.16
C CYS A 306 -24.07 -33.05 -3.63
N ILE A 307 -22.84 -32.65 -3.96
CA ILE A 307 -22.43 -32.30 -5.33
C ILE A 307 -21.63 -33.46 -5.92
N SER A 308 -22.10 -33.96 -7.06
CA SER A 308 -21.48 -35.07 -7.78
C SER A 308 -20.48 -34.62 -8.84
N ARG A 309 -19.55 -35.50 -9.21
CA ARG A 309 -18.53 -35.23 -10.25
C ARG A 309 -19.14 -34.93 -11.63
N THR A 310 -20.32 -35.46 -11.92
CA THR A 310 -21.01 -35.27 -13.22
C THR A 310 -21.57 -33.86 -13.40
N GLU A 311 -21.61 -33.05 -12.33
CA GLU A 311 -22.07 -31.65 -12.36
C GLU A 311 -20.99 -30.66 -12.80
N PHE A 312 -19.78 -31.15 -13.12
CA PHE A 312 -18.65 -30.34 -13.57
C PHE A 312 -18.38 -30.53 -15.06
N SER A 313 -17.90 -29.46 -15.71
CA SER A 313 -17.50 -29.47 -17.12
C SER A 313 -16.33 -30.41 -17.39
N ASP A 314 -15.40 -30.50 -16.45
CA ASP A 314 -14.17 -31.28 -16.59
C ASP A 314 -13.65 -31.78 -15.23
N LYS A 315 -12.78 -32.80 -15.28
CA LYS A 315 -12.20 -33.43 -14.09
C LYS A 315 -11.33 -32.44 -13.28
N LYS A 316 -10.65 -31.50 -13.93
CA LYS A 316 -9.75 -30.56 -13.25
C LYS A 316 -10.54 -29.55 -12.41
N ALA A 317 -11.67 -29.07 -12.91
CA ALA A 317 -12.59 -28.19 -12.19
C ALA A 317 -13.14 -28.88 -10.94
N PHE A 318 -13.55 -30.15 -11.06
CA PHE A 318 -13.99 -30.96 -9.92
C PHE A 318 -12.89 -31.13 -8.86
N ILE A 319 -11.68 -31.52 -9.27
CA ILE A 319 -10.56 -31.71 -8.34
C ILE A 319 -10.20 -30.40 -7.64
N ARG A 320 -10.16 -29.27 -8.36
CA ARG A 320 -9.89 -27.95 -7.77
C ARG A 320 -10.95 -27.58 -6.72
N TRP A 321 -12.22 -27.72 -7.08
CA TRP A 321 -13.34 -27.46 -6.15
C TRP A 321 -13.26 -28.37 -4.92
N GLN A 322 -13.06 -29.68 -5.09
CA GLN A 322 -12.95 -30.62 -3.98
C GLN A 322 -11.79 -30.27 -3.07
N LYS A 323 -10.61 -29.99 -3.66
CA LYS A 323 -9.42 -29.63 -2.90
C LYS A 323 -9.66 -28.37 -2.07
N ARG A 324 -10.35 -27.36 -2.61
CA ARG A 324 -10.80 -26.19 -1.84
C ARG A 324 -11.61 -26.62 -0.62
N GLN A 325 -12.68 -27.39 -0.81
CA GLN A 325 -13.57 -27.80 0.30
C GLN A 325 -12.80 -28.56 1.40
N LEU A 326 -11.86 -29.44 1.02
CA LEU A 326 -11.02 -30.17 1.98
C LEU A 326 -10.07 -29.25 2.74
N LYS A 327 -9.39 -28.31 2.04
CA LYS A 327 -8.52 -27.32 2.68
C LYS A 327 -9.27 -26.42 3.65
N LEU A 328 -10.49 -26.00 3.31
CA LEU A 328 -11.33 -25.18 4.19
C LEU A 328 -11.73 -25.92 5.47
N LEU A 329 -12.05 -27.22 5.36
CA LEU A 329 -12.31 -28.06 6.54
C LEU A 329 -11.08 -28.19 7.43
N GLU A 330 -9.89 -28.36 6.85
CA GLU A 330 -8.64 -28.41 7.61
C GLU A 330 -8.33 -27.06 8.27
N GLU A 331 -8.38 -25.94 7.55
CA GLU A 331 -8.11 -24.63 8.15
C GLU A 331 -9.08 -24.28 9.26
N GLY A 332 -10.38 -24.46 9.03
CA GLY A 332 -11.41 -24.07 10.00
C GLY A 332 -11.49 -24.97 11.22
N LEU A 333 -11.43 -26.30 11.01
CA LEU A 333 -11.60 -27.25 12.11
C LEU A 333 -10.29 -27.62 12.81
N VAL A 334 -9.13 -27.42 12.16
CA VAL A 334 -7.82 -27.87 12.67
C VAL A 334 -6.86 -26.72 12.95
N ASN A 335 -6.61 -25.83 12.00
CA ASN A 335 -5.55 -24.83 12.16
C ASN A 335 -6.02 -23.56 12.89
N HIS A 336 -7.25 -23.12 12.62
CA HIS A 336 -7.88 -21.94 13.21
C HIS A 336 -9.24 -22.26 13.83
N PRO A 337 -9.33 -23.20 14.78
CA PRO A 337 -10.60 -23.51 15.42
C PRO A 337 -11.01 -22.42 16.41
N ALA A 338 -12.30 -22.11 16.49
CA ALA A 338 -12.83 -21.23 17.55
C ALA A 338 -12.64 -21.82 18.96
N VAL A 339 -12.67 -23.16 19.07
CA VAL A 339 -12.47 -23.89 20.32
C VAL A 339 -11.22 -24.77 20.21
N GLY A 340 -10.28 -24.65 21.15
CA GLY A 340 -9.05 -25.47 21.16
C GLY A 340 -9.30 -26.99 21.31
N PHE A 341 -8.34 -27.82 20.91
CA PHE A 341 -8.54 -29.28 20.79
C PHE A 341 -8.60 -30.05 22.12
N GLY A 342 -8.04 -29.55 23.22
CA GLY A 342 -7.97 -30.29 24.48
C GLY A 342 -7.52 -31.75 24.26
N GLU A 343 -8.28 -32.72 24.78
CA GLU A 343 -8.05 -34.16 24.61
C GLU A 343 -8.40 -34.72 23.20
N SER A 344 -9.04 -33.92 22.35
CA SER A 344 -9.49 -34.31 20.99
C SER A 344 -8.39 -34.22 19.93
N GLY A 345 -7.12 -33.96 20.30
CA GLY A 345 -6.00 -33.88 19.35
C GLY A 345 -5.84 -35.13 18.45
N ARG A 346 -6.24 -36.32 18.94
CA ARG A 346 -6.27 -37.54 18.11
C ARG A 346 -7.24 -37.45 16.93
N LYS A 347 -8.42 -36.83 17.13
CA LYS A 347 -9.43 -36.62 16.09
C LYS A 347 -8.94 -35.67 14.99
N SER A 348 -8.08 -34.71 15.31
CA SER A 348 -7.47 -33.81 14.34
C SER A 348 -6.55 -34.56 13.36
N ASN A 349 -5.73 -35.49 13.86
CA ASN A 349 -4.86 -36.30 12.99
C ASN A 349 -5.68 -37.28 12.13
N GLU A 350 -6.71 -37.90 12.70
CA GLU A 350 -7.64 -38.73 11.92
C GLU A 350 -8.36 -37.94 10.82
N LEU A 351 -8.77 -36.69 11.11
CA LEU A 351 -9.36 -35.80 10.12
C LEU A 351 -8.39 -35.59 8.94
N ARG A 352 -7.13 -35.22 9.19
CA ARG A 352 -6.13 -35.02 8.13
C ARG A 352 -5.92 -36.27 7.27
N ILE A 353 -5.90 -37.45 7.89
CA ILE A 353 -5.79 -38.73 7.17
C ILE A 353 -7.00 -38.95 6.25
N LEU A 354 -8.22 -38.66 6.71
CA LEU A 354 -9.42 -38.79 5.90
C LEU A 354 -9.44 -37.79 4.74
N LEU A 355 -9.03 -36.53 4.97
CA LEU A 355 -8.94 -35.52 3.92
C LEU A 355 -7.96 -35.97 2.81
N ALA A 356 -6.78 -36.47 3.18
CA ALA A 356 -5.80 -37.01 2.23
C ALA A 356 -6.35 -38.19 1.43
N LYS A 357 -7.02 -39.15 2.08
CA LYS A 357 -7.65 -40.30 1.41
C LYS A 357 -8.73 -39.88 0.40
N ILE A 358 -9.50 -38.84 0.70
CA ILE A 358 -10.50 -38.31 -0.22
C ILE A 358 -9.81 -37.68 -1.44
N GLU A 359 -8.72 -36.93 -1.25
CA GLU A 359 -7.93 -36.38 -2.37
C GLU A 359 -7.30 -37.50 -3.23
N GLU A 360 -6.73 -38.54 -2.59
CA GLU A 360 -6.12 -39.70 -3.26
C GLU A 360 -7.13 -40.51 -4.09
N SER A 361 -8.38 -40.59 -3.64
CA SER A 361 -9.43 -41.37 -4.30
C SER A 361 -9.69 -40.93 -5.75
N GLU A 362 -9.36 -39.68 -6.10
CA GLU A 362 -9.52 -39.13 -7.45
C GLU A 362 -8.48 -39.66 -8.46
N PHE A 363 -7.41 -40.28 -7.97
CA PHE A 363 -6.35 -40.89 -8.77
C PHE A 363 -6.50 -42.41 -8.91
N LEU A 364 -7.46 -43.01 -8.21
CA LEU A 364 -7.79 -44.43 -8.31
C LEU A 364 -8.74 -44.73 -9.47
N PRO A 365 -8.86 -46.00 -9.90
CA PRO A 365 -9.88 -46.43 -10.86
C PRO A 365 -11.30 -46.10 -10.36
N SER A 366 -12.19 -45.67 -11.26
CA SER A 366 -13.51 -45.11 -10.92
C SER A 366 -14.34 -45.97 -9.96
N SER A 367 -14.36 -47.30 -10.13
CA SER A 367 -15.13 -48.20 -9.24
C SER A 367 -14.62 -48.19 -7.80
N ASN A 368 -13.30 -48.16 -7.61
CA ASN A 368 -12.68 -48.26 -6.28
C ASN A 368 -12.57 -46.88 -5.64
N GLY A 369 -12.29 -45.85 -6.43
CA GLY A 369 -12.23 -44.46 -5.98
C GLY A 369 -13.57 -43.95 -5.45
N GLU A 370 -14.68 -44.24 -6.13
CA GLU A 370 -16.02 -43.81 -5.68
C GLU A 370 -16.45 -44.47 -4.36
N ILE A 371 -16.15 -45.77 -4.20
CA ILE A 371 -16.43 -46.50 -2.95
C ILE A 371 -15.58 -45.91 -1.81
N GLN A 372 -14.27 -45.77 -2.02
CA GLN A 372 -13.37 -45.21 -1.02
C GLN A 372 -13.79 -43.78 -0.63
N ARG A 373 -14.11 -42.94 -1.61
CA ARG A 373 -14.58 -41.57 -1.38
C ARG A 373 -15.84 -41.56 -0.51
N THR A 374 -16.82 -42.38 -0.84
CA THR A 374 -18.10 -42.43 -0.11
C THR A 374 -17.91 -42.88 1.33
N ASP A 375 -17.09 -43.90 1.56
CA ASP A 375 -16.77 -44.38 2.90
C ASP A 375 -15.96 -43.35 3.70
N CYS A 376 -14.96 -42.71 3.08
CA CYS A 376 -14.19 -41.66 3.73
C CYS A 376 -15.05 -40.43 4.06
N LEU A 377 -15.99 -40.03 3.19
CA LEU A 377 -16.93 -38.94 3.48
C LEU A 377 -17.86 -39.27 4.64
N ARG A 378 -18.30 -40.54 4.75
CA ARG A 378 -19.10 -41.00 5.90
C ARG A 378 -18.31 -40.88 7.21
N SER A 379 -17.07 -41.39 7.24
CA SER A 379 -16.19 -41.25 8.40
C SER A 379 -15.80 -39.81 8.69
N LEU A 380 -15.59 -38.99 7.65
CA LEU A 380 -15.26 -37.57 7.80
C LEU A 380 -16.38 -36.83 8.53
N ARG A 381 -17.64 -37.15 8.20
CA ARG A 381 -18.81 -36.58 8.88
C ARG A 381 -18.85 -36.92 10.37
N GLU A 382 -18.53 -38.15 10.74
CA GLU A 382 -18.49 -38.61 12.15
C GLU A 382 -17.43 -37.86 12.99
N ILE A 383 -16.33 -37.42 12.36
CA ILE A 383 -15.25 -36.67 13.04
C ILE A 383 -15.51 -35.17 13.00
N ALA A 384 -15.90 -34.62 11.85
CA ALA A 384 -16.01 -33.19 11.62
C ALA A 384 -17.18 -32.54 12.36
N ILE A 385 -18.33 -33.21 12.45
CA ILE A 385 -19.50 -32.68 13.17
C ILE A 385 -19.18 -32.43 14.65
N PRO A 386 -18.65 -33.40 15.43
CA PRO A 386 -18.27 -33.16 16.81
C PRO A 386 -17.16 -32.12 17.01
N LEU A 387 -16.34 -31.86 15.99
CA LEU A 387 -15.33 -30.78 16.04
C LEU A 387 -15.97 -29.40 15.82
N ALA A 388 -16.96 -29.32 14.94
CA ALA A 388 -17.66 -28.08 14.60
C ALA A 388 -18.74 -27.71 15.64
N GLU A 389 -19.42 -28.67 16.26
CA GLU A 389 -20.49 -28.42 17.24
C GLU A 389 -19.97 -28.30 18.69
N ARG A 390 -18.68 -27.99 18.88
CA ARG A 390 -18.11 -27.81 20.22
C ARG A 390 -18.66 -26.54 20.85
N PRO A 391 -19.17 -26.58 22.09
CA PRO A 391 -19.72 -25.39 22.73
C PRO A 391 -18.62 -24.33 22.91
N ALA A 392 -18.74 -23.22 22.20
CA ALA A 392 -17.91 -22.04 22.41
C ALA A 392 -18.44 -21.19 23.58
N ARG A 393 -17.59 -20.33 24.15
CA ARG A 393 -17.99 -19.46 25.28
C ARG A 393 -19.14 -18.54 24.86
N GLY A 394 -20.28 -18.65 25.54
CA GLY A 394 -21.46 -17.83 25.28
C GLY A 394 -22.55 -18.52 24.45
N ASP A 395 -22.28 -19.70 23.89
CA ASP A 395 -23.33 -20.53 23.29
C ASP A 395 -24.08 -21.29 24.39
N LEU A 396 -25.33 -20.89 24.64
CA LEU A 396 -26.23 -21.56 25.59
C LEU A 396 -27.11 -22.62 24.92
N THR A 397 -27.08 -22.72 23.59
CA THR A 397 -28.06 -23.46 22.78
C THR A 397 -27.45 -24.63 22.01
N GLY A 398 -26.15 -24.61 21.72
CA GLY A 398 -25.47 -25.65 20.94
C GLY A 398 -25.93 -25.69 19.48
N GLU A 399 -26.55 -24.60 19.00
CA GLU A 399 -27.13 -24.50 17.66
C GLU A 399 -26.15 -23.91 16.63
N ILE A 400 -24.93 -23.52 17.05
CA ILE A 400 -23.94 -22.88 16.17
C ILE A 400 -22.92 -23.92 15.69
N CYS A 401 -22.70 -23.95 14.37
CA CYS A 401 -21.67 -24.78 13.76
C CYS A 401 -20.36 -23.99 13.64
N HIS A 402 -19.44 -24.20 14.59
CA HIS A 402 -18.15 -23.50 14.72
C HIS A 402 -17.09 -24.08 13.78
N TRP A 403 -17.21 -23.80 12.49
CA TRP A 403 -16.24 -24.22 11.48
C TRP A 403 -15.52 -23.07 10.78
N ALA A 404 -16.11 -21.87 10.75
CA ALA A 404 -15.59 -20.70 10.05
C ALA A 404 -15.48 -19.45 10.92
N ASP A 405 -15.67 -19.58 12.24
CA ASP A 405 -15.69 -18.48 13.21
C ASP A 405 -14.40 -18.36 14.02
N GLY A 406 -13.41 -19.21 13.77
CA GLY A 406 -12.09 -19.10 14.35
C GLY A 406 -11.20 -18.07 13.63
N TYR A 407 -10.45 -17.32 14.43
CA TYR A 407 -9.43 -16.37 13.94
C TYR A 407 -8.18 -17.16 13.52
N HIS A 408 -7.67 -17.03 12.29
CA HIS A 408 -7.75 -15.90 11.35
C HIS A 408 -8.64 -16.12 10.12
N LEU A 409 -9.21 -17.32 9.96
CA LEU A 409 -10.00 -17.70 8.80
C LEU A 409 -11.24 -16.83 8.64
N ASN A 410 -11.94 -16.56 9.75
CA ASN A 410 -13.19 -15.83 9.74
C ASN A 410 -13.09 -14.42 9.15
N VAL A 411 -12.08 -13.65 9.55
CA VAL A 411 -11.86 -12.27 9.09
C VAL A 411 -11.40 -12.23 7.64
N ARG A 412 -10.68 -13.26 7.17
CA ARG A 412 -10.25 -13.38 5.76
C ARG A 412 -11.42 -13.73 4.85
N LEU A 413 -12.35 -14.56 5.30
CA LEU A 413 -13.62 -14.81 4.59
C LEU A 413 -14.49 -13.55 4.59
N TYR A 414 -14.60 -12.86 5.73
CA TYR A 414 -15.41 -11.63 5.83
C TYR A 414 -14.84 -10.49 4.99
N GLU A 415 -13.52 -10.38 4.88
CA GLU A 415 -12.87 -9.45 3.95
C GLU A 415 -13.35 -9.66 2.51
N LYS A 416 -13.46 -10.90 2.03
CA LYS A 416 -13.94 -11.17 0.67
C LYS A 416 -15.40 -10.77 0.47
N LEU A 417 -16.22 -10.86 1.51
CA LEU A 417 -17.58 -10.33 1.49
C LEU A 417 -17.57 -8.79 1.44
N LEU A 418 -16.75 -8.13 2.25
CA LEU A 418 -16.66 -6.67 2.27
C LEU A 418 -16.13 -6.10 0.95
N LEU A 419 -15.25 -6.80 0.23
CA LEU A 419 -14.75 -6.35 -1.07
C LEU A 419 -15.85 -6.28 -2.15
N SER A 420 -16.96 -7.00 -1.97
CA SER A 420 -18.08 -6.99 -2.94
C SER A 420 -18.85 -5.65 -2.99
N VAL A 421 -18.60 -4.74 -2.05
CA VAL A 421 -19.25 -3.42 -2.01
C VAL A 421 -18.70 -2.46 -3.06
N PHE A 422 -17.51 -2.72 -3.60
CA PHE A 422 -16.89 -1.90 -4.65
C PHE A 422 -17.37 -2.34 -6.02
N ASP A 423 -17.48 -1.39 -6.95
CA ASP A 423 -17.84 -1.68 -8.33
C ASP A 423 -16.69 -2.42 -9.04
N MET A 424 -16.98 -3.62 -9.54
CA MET A 424 -16.01 -4.45 -10.28
C MET A 424 -15.38 -3.78 -11.52
N LEU A 425 -16.02 -2.76 -12.11
CA LEU A 425 -15.52 -2.01 -13.27
C LEU A 425 -14.80 -0.73 -12.86
N ASP A 426 -15.11 -0.19 -11.68
CA ASP A 426 -14.54 1.05 -11.15
C ASP A 426 -14.32 0.91 -9.64
N GLU A 427 -13.18 0.32 -9.26
CA GLU A 427 -12.86 0.02 -7.86
C GLU A 427 -12.79 1.27 -6.95
N GLY A 428 -12.84 2.47 -7.54
CA GLY A 428 -12.94 3.76 -6.85
C GLY A 428 -14.35 4.14 -6.39
N LYS A 429 -15.36 3.34 -6.75
CA LYS A 429 -16.76 3.58 -6.42
C LYS A 429 -17.37 2.46 -5.61
N LEU A 430 -18.28 2.84 -4.74
CA LEU A 430 -19.19 1.91 -4.09
C LEU A 430 -20.35 1.59 -5.05
N THR A 431 -20.87 0.38 -4.93
CA THR A 431 -22.09 -0.07 -5.61
C THR A 431 -23.31 0.75 -5.16
N GLU A 432 -24.32 0.85 -6.03
CA GLU A 432 -25.57 1.57 -5.70
C GLU A 432 -26.34 0.91 -4.55
N GLU A 433 -26.17 -0.40 -4.39
CA GLU A 433 -26.82 -1.23 -3.36
C GLU A 433 -25.95 -1.47 -2.11
N VAL A 434 -24.99 -0.58 -1.81
CA VAL A 434 -24.01 -0.81 -0.72
C VAL A 434 -24.68 -1.00 0.64
N GLU A 435 -25.72 -0.23 0.97
CA GLU A 435 -26.46 -0.40 2.22
C GLU A 435 -27.18 -1.76 2.28
N GLU A 436 -27.83 -2.19 1.20
CA GLU A 436 -28.49 -3.49 1.12
C GLU A 436 -27.49 -4.65 1.19
N ILE A 437 -26.33 -4.51 0.54
CA ILE A 437 -25.24 -5.49 0.62
C ILE A 437 -24.78 -5.61 2.08
N LEU A 438 -24.44 -4.50 2.74
CA LEU A 438 -23.97 -4.51 4.13
C LEU A 438 -25.01 -5.10 5.08
N GLU A 439 -26.30 -4.83 4.87
CA GLU A 439 -27.38 -5.44 5.65
C GLU A 439 -27.48 -6.96 5.40
N LEU A 440 -27.32 -7.41 4.14
CA LEU A 440 -27.27 -8.82 3.82
C LEU A 440 -26.05 -9.51 4.47
N LEU A 441 -24.89 -8.87 4.52
CA LEU A 441 -23.68 -9.42 5.14
C LEU A 441 -23.87 -9.68 6.64
N LYS A 442 -24.77 -8.97 7.33
CA LYS A 442 -25.10 -9.27 8.74
C LYS A 442 -25.63 -10.69 8.93
N SER A 443 -26.25 -11.28 7.91
CA SER A 443 -26.71 -12.66 7.95
C SER A 443 -25.56 -13.67 8.12
N THR A 444 -24.33 -13.31 7.74
CA THR A 444 -23.15 -14.19 7.88
C THR A 444 -22.44 -14.05 9.22
N TRP A 445 -22.80 -13.06 10.03
CA TRP A 445 -22.10 -12.75 11.29
C TRP A 445 -22.13 -13.92 12.28
N ARG A 446 -23.26 -14.65 12.35
CA ARG A 446 -23.38 -15.83 13.22
C ARG A 446 -22.43 -16.96 12.81
N VAL A 447 -22.24 -17.20 11.51
CA VAL A 447 -21.39 -18.27 10.97
C VAL A 447 -19.91 -17.93 11.08
N LEU A 448 -19.57 -16.65 10.92
CA LEU A 448 -18.19 -16.14 10.95
C LEU A 448 -17.76 -15.60 12.31
N GLY A 449 -18.65 -15.56 13.32
CA GLY A 449 -18.34 -14.96 14.62
C GLY A 449 -18.02 -13.47 14.55
N ILE A 450 -18.63 -12.72 13.62
CA ILE A 450 -18.39 -11.29 13.43
C ILE A 450 -19.28 -10.49 14.38
N THR A 451 -18.68 -9.58 15.13
CA THR A 451 -19.38 -8.57 15.93
C THR A 451 -19.36 -7.22 15.24
N GLU A 452 -20.14 -6.26 15.72
CA GLU A 452 -20.14 -4.89 15.20
C GLU A 452 -18.72 -4.28 15.21
N THR A 453 -17.97 -4.44 16.31
CA THR A 453 -16.59 -3.94 16.41
C THR A 453 -15.64 -4.60 15.42
N ILE A 454 -15.76 -5.92 15.21
CA ILE A 454 -14.97 -6.62 14.19
C ILE A 454 -15.34 -6.09 12.80
N HIS A 455 -16.64 -5.90 12.53
CA HIS A 455 -17.09 -5.36 11.26
C HIS A 455 -16.55 -3.96 11.00
N TYR A 456 -16.72 -3.01 11.93
CA TYR A 456 -16.23 -1.65 11.75
C TYR A 456 -14.72 -1.60 11.56
N THR A 457 -13.96 -2.46 12.26
CA THR A 457 -12.51 -2.57 12.10
C THR A 457 -12.12 -3.10 10.72
N CYS A 458 -12.68 -4.23 10.30
CA CYS A 458 -12.38 -4.81 8.99
C CYS A 458 -12.83 -3.89 7.86
N TYR A 459 -14.01 -3.26 7.98
CA TYR A 459 -14.54 -2.41 6.93
C TYR A 459 -13.79 -1.08 6.82
N ALA A 460 -13.41 -0.47 7.94
CA ALA A 460 -12.50 0.68 7.95
C ALA A 460 -11.20 0.37 7.22
N TRP A 461 -10.59 -0.79 7.48
CA TRP A 461 -9.36 -1.21 6.81
C TRP A 461 -9.58 -1.46 5.31
N VAL A 462 -10.64 -2.18 4.92
CA VAL A 462 -10.97 -2.44 3.50
C VAL A 462 -11.16 -1.12 2.74
N LEU A 463 -11.94 -0.18 3.29
CA LEU A 463 -12.15 1.14 2.69
C LEU A 463 -10.85 1.94 2.62
N PHE A 464 -10.05 1.96 3.69
CA PHE A 464 -8.81 2.72 3.71
C PHE A 464 -7.79 2.17 2.70
N ARG A 465 -7.68 0.84 2.60
CA ARG A 465 -6.86 0.18 1.58
C ARG A 465 -7.33 0.54 0.19
N GLN A 466 -8.64 0.52 -0.06
CA GLN A 466 -9.19 0.90 -1.37
C GLN A 466 -8.93 2.38 -1.69
N TYR A 467 -8.99 3.27 -0.70
CA TYR A 467 -8.59 4.67 -0.87
C TYR A 467 -7.12 4.80 -1.27
N VAL A 468 -6.20 4.08 -0.64
CA VAL A 468 -4.78 4.17 -1.01
C VAL A 468 -4.56 3.74 -2.46
N ILE A 469 -5.24 2.67 -2.90
CA ILE A 469 -5.17 2.14 -4.25
C ILE A 469 -5.72 3.13 -5.29
N THR A 470 -6.88 3.73 -5.00
CA THR A 470 -7.68 4.50 -5.98
C THR A 470 -7.49 6.01 -5.87
N SER A 471 -7.01 6.50 -4.73
CA SER A 471 -6.98 7.92 -4.32
C SER A 471 -8.35 8.60 -4.25
N GLU A 472 -9.44 7.83 -4.19
CA GLU A 472 -10.81 8.37 -4.22
C GLU A 472 -11.26 8.95 -2.87
N GLN A 473 -11.54 10.26 -2.86
CA GLN A 473 -11.84 11.03 -1.66
C GLN A 473 -13.14 10.62 -0.97
N GLY A 474 -14.10 10.09 -1.74
CA GLY A 474 -15.35 9.56 -1.22
C GLY A 474 -15.12 8.34 -0.33
N ILE A 475 -14.28 7.41 -0.77
CA ILE A 475 -13.93 6.20 -0.01
C ILE A 475 -13.23 6.56 1.31
N LEU A 476 -12.31 7.54 1.29
CA LEU A 476 -11.64 8.01 2.50
C LEU A 476 -12.62 8.54 3.56
N LEU A 477 -13.67 9.25 3.15
CA LEU A 477 -14.69 9.74 4.07
C LEU A 477 -15.47 8.58 4.72
N HIS A 478 -15.81 7.54 3.95
CA HIS A 478 -16.44 6.34 4.49
C HIS A 478 -15.50 5.63 5.47
N ALA A 479 -14.21 5.51 5.16
CA ALA A 479 -13.22 4.91 6.06
C ALA A 479 -13.17 5.66 7.41
N ILE A 480 -13.14 6.99 7.38
CA ILE A 480 -13.17 7.83 8.60
C ILE A 480 -14.46 7.61 9.39
N GLU A 481 -15.61 7.50 8.73
CA GLU A 481 -16.88 7.22 9.39
C GLU A 481 -16.87 5.85 10.08
N GLN A 482 -16.34 4.81 9.42
CA GLN A 482 -16.21 3.48 10.04
C GLN A 482 -15.23 3.49 11.22
N LEU A 483 -14.09 4.19 11.11
CA LEU A 483 -13.14 4.33 12.22
C LEU A 483 -13.77 4.98 13.46
N LYS A 484 -14.65 5.97 13.28
CA LYS A 484 -15.35 6.63 14.39
C LYS A 484 -16.39 5.73 15.08
N ARG A 485 -16.87 4.69 14.40
CA ARG A 485 -17.84 3.74 14.93
C ARG A 485 -17.21 2.63 15.76
N ILE A 486 -15.89 2.48 15.70
CA ILE A 486 -15.17 1.51 16.54
C ILE A 486 -15.21 2.01 17.99
N PRO A 487 -15.87 1.28 18.92
CA PRO A 487 -15.96 1.71 20.31
C PRO A 487 -14.61 1.64 21.01
N LEU A 488 -14.34 2.65 21.82
CA LEU A 488 -13.19 2.66 22.74
C LEU A 488 -13.32 1.52 23.76
N MET A 489 -12.21 1.02 24.30
CA MET A 489 -12.18 -0.06 25.27
C MET A 489 -13.14 0.21 26.43
N GLU A 490 -13.17 1.45 26.95
CA GLU A 490 -14.05 1.90 28.03
C GLU A 490 -15.55 1.77 27.69
N GLN A 491 -15.91 1.89 26.41
CA GLN A 491 -17.28 1.82 25.91
C GLN A 491 -17.73 0.38 25.62
N ARG A 492 -16.80 -0.56 25.47
CA ARG A 492 -17.09 -1.98 25.20
C ARG A 492 -17.66 -2.69 26.43
N GLY A 493 -18.62 -3.59 26.22
CA GLY A 493 -19.14 -4.47 27.27
C GLY A 493 -18.10 -5.49 27.74
N GLN A 494 -18.25 -6.05 28.95
CA GLN A 494 -17.30 -7.03 29.50
C GLN A 494 -17.10 -8.25 28.59
N GLN A 495 -18.19 -8.77 28.01
CA GLN A 495 -18.15 -9.92 27.12
C GLN A 495 -17.38 -9.64 25.82
N GLU A 496 -17.59 -8.46 25.24
CA GLU A 496 -16.91 -8.03 24.02
C GLU A 496 -15.39 -7.83 24.26
N ARG A 497 -15.03 -7.22 25.39
CA ARG A 497 -13.62 -7.08 25.79
C ARG A 497 -12.93 -8.44 25.91
N LEU A 498 -13.59 -9.42 26.53
CA LEU A 498 -13.06 -10.77 26.66
C LEU A 498 -12.92 -11.48 25.30
N GLN A 499 -13.87 -11.28 24.39
CA GLN A 499 -13.82 -11.83 23.04
C GLN A 499 -12.62 -11.26 22.28
N LEU A 500 -12.51 -9.93 22.17
CA LEU A 500 -11.43 -9.27 21.43
C LEU A 500 -10.05 -9.57 22.03
N LYS A 501 -9.93 -9.68 23.35
CA LYS A 501 -8.68 -10.02 24.03
C LYS A 501 -8.12 -11.38 23.62
N ASN A 502 -8.98 -12.33 23.23
CA ASN A 502 -8.53 -13.66 22.81
C ASN A 502 -8.16 -13.70 21.32
N LEU A 503 -8.46 -12.65 20.55
CA LEU A 503 -8.11 -12.54 19.14
C LEU A 503 -6.70 -11.94 19.02
N CYS A 504 -5.69 -12.81 19.03
CA CYS A 504 -4.29 -12.42 18.84
C CYS A 504 -3.68 -13.11 17.62
N SER A 505 -2.83 -12.37 16.92
CA SER A 505 -2.03 -12.86 15.79
C SER A 505 -0.59 -13.04 16.24
N LYS A 506 -0.02 -14.19 15.88
CA LYS A 506 1.41 -14.48 16.02
C LYS A 506 1.97 -14.68 14.62
N VAL A 507 2.74 -13.71 14.16
CA VAL A 507 3.54 -13.83 12.93
C VAL A 507 4.95 -14.24 13.36
N GLU A 508 5.56 -15.22 12.68
CA GLU A 508 6.89 -15.71 13.03
C GLU A 508 7.91 -14.57 13.11
N GLY A 509 8.56 -14.41 14.27
CA GLY A 509 9.54 -13.35 14.52
C GLY A 509 8.97 -12.02 15.03
N GLU A 510 7.65 -11.82 15.05
CA GLU A 510 7.00 -10.64 15.63
C GLU A 510 6.32 -10.93 16.98
N LYS A 511 6.07 -9.87 17.75
CA LYS A 511 5.34 -9.90 19.02
C LYS A 511 3.85 -10.15 18.77
N ASP A 512 3.16 -10.77 19.73
CA ASP A 512 1.72 -10.98 19.67
C ASP A 512 0.98 -9.65 19.43
N MET A 513 0.22 -9.59 18.34
CA MET A 513 -0.59 -8.43 17.98
C MET A 513 -2.06 -8.71 18.27
N SER A 514 -2.74 -7.79 18.93
CA SER A 514 -4.20 -7.88 19.08
C SER A 514 -4.90 -7.75 17.73
N PHE A 515 -6.17 -8.15 17.67
CA PHE A 515 -7.00 -7.98 16.47
C PHE A 515 -6.99 -6.53 15.97
N LEU A 516 -7.22 -5.56 16.85
CA LEU A 516 -7.22 -4.14 16.45
C LEU A 516 -5.84 -3.71 15.97
N GLN A 517 -4.77 -4.12 16.65
CA GLN A 517 -3.40 -3.82 16.21
C GLN A 517 -3.09 -4.41 14.82
N SER A 518 -3.64 -5.58 14.48
CA SER A 518 -3.39 -6.25 13.20
C SER A 518 -3.93 -5.48 11.99
N PHE A 519 -5.04 -4.75 12.18
CA PHE A 519 -5.72 -3.98 11.13
C PHE A 519 -5.43 -2.47 11.17
N LEU A 520 -5.29 -1.90 12.37
CA LEU A 520 -5.15 -0.45 12.56
C LEU A 520 -3.69 0.02 12.50
N THR A 521 -2.72 -0.81 12.92
CA THR A 521 -1.30 -0.40 12.85
C THR A 521 -0.81 -0.14 11.42
N PRO A 522 -1.19 -0.93 10.39
CA PRO A 522 -0.87 -0.58 8.99
C PRO A 522 -1.42 0.78 8.56
N ILE A 523 -2.68 1.08 8.92
CA ILE A 523 -3.31 2.39 8.64
C ILE A 523 -2.52 3.51 9.32
N GLN A 524 -2.16 3.32 10.60
CA GLN A 524 -1.39 4.28 11.38
C GLN A 524 -0.02 4.55 10.75
N ARG A 525 0.75 3.49 10.43
CA ARG A 525 2.08 3.64 9.83
C ARG A 525 2.02 4.34 8.48
N TRP A 526 1.05 3.99 7.64
CA TRP A 526 0.87 4.67 6.36
C TRP A 526 0.55 6.15 6.57
N ALA A 527 -0.38 6.49 7.46
CA ALA A 527 -0.72 7.88 7.74
C ALA A 527 0.46 8.67 8.33
N ASP A 528 1.24 8.05 9.21
CA ASP A 528 2.45 8.63 9.81
C ASP A 528 3.52 8.91 8.75
N LYS A 529 3.74 7.98 7.81
CA LYS A 529 4.64 8.17 6.66
C LYS A 529 4.20 9.34 5.79
N GLN A 530 2.91 9.43 5.48
CA GLN A 530 2.38 10.53 4.65
C GLN A 530 2.49 11.89 5.35
N LEU A 531 2.14 11.96 6.64
CA LEU A 531 2.17 13.20 7.43
C LEU A 531 3.60 13.59 7.84
N GLY A 532 4.51 12.63 8.00
CA GLY A 532 5.94 12.88 8.23
C GLY A 532 6.63 13.60 7.06
N ASP A 533 6.04 13.57 5.86
CA ASP A 533 6.48 14.40 4.74
C ASP A 533 5.31 15.09 4.02
N TYR A 534 4.47 15.79 4.78
CA TYR A 534 3.28 16.44 4.22
C TYR A 534 3.58 17.48 3.13
N HIS A 535 4.74 18.14 3.18
CA HIS A 535 5.14 19.10 2.14
C HIS A 535 5.26 18.45 0.75
N LEU A 536 5.69 17.19 0.71
CA LEU A 536 5.80 16.41 -0.51
C LEU A 536 4.44 15.81 -0.89
N ASN A 537 3.77 15.15 0.06
CA ASN A 537 2.62 14.30 -0.21
C ASN A 537 1.30 15.07 -0.41
N PHE A 538 1.20 16.32 0.07
CA PHE A 538 -0.02 17.14 0.00
C PHE A 538 0.22 18.50 -0.68
N ASN A 539 1.18 18.55 -1.60
CA ASN A 539 1.56 19.78 -2.32
C ASN A 539 0.39 20.48 -3.04
N GLU A 540 -0.62 19.72 -3.48
CA GLU A 540 -1.77 20.12 -4.29
C GLU A 540 -3.08 20.30 -3.49
N GLY A 541 -3.15 19.97 -2.19
CA GLY A 541 -4.40 20.15 -1.44
C GLY A 541 -4.37 19.85 0.06
N SER A 542 -4.76 20.84 0.87
CA SER A 542 -4.90 20.74 2.33
C SER A 542 -6.12 19.95 2.80
N ALA A 543 -7.16 19.84 1.96
CA ALA A 543 -8.40 19.14 2.30
C ALA A 543 -8.20 17.64 2.51
N THR A 544 -7.35 17.00 1.70
CA THR A 544 -6.99 15.59 1.86
C THR A 544 -6.13 15.40 3.10
N MET A 545 -5.16 16.30 3.34
CA MET A 545 -4.32 16.26 4.54
C MET A 545 -5.17 16.31 5.82
N GLU A 546 -6.19 17.17 5.88
CA GLU A 546 -7.09 17.24 7.04
C GLU A 546 -7.76 15.90 7.35
N LYS A 547 -8.21 15.19 6.30
CA LYS A 547 -8.81 13.86 6.45
C LYS A 547 -7.77 12.83 6.92
N ILE A 548 -6.55 12.87 6.39
CA ILE A 548 -5.47 11.96 6.82
C ILE A 548 -5.04 12.23 8.28
N VAL A 549 -4.98 13.50 8.70
CA VAL A 549 -4.79 13.86 10.12
C VAL A 549 -5.92 13.26 10.96
N ALA A 550 -7.18 13.33 10.51
CA ALA A 550 -8.29 12.69 11.23
C ALA A 550 -8.12 11.16 11.34
N VAL A 551 -7.72 10.48 10.26
CA VAL A 551 -7.41 9.04 10.28
C VAL A 551 -6.31 8.73 11.28
N ALA A 552 -5.18 9.44 11.23
CA ALA A 552 -4.05 9.21 12.14
C ALA A 552 -4.47 9.39 13.60
N MET A 553 -5.21 10.46 13.92
CA MET A 553 -5.61 10.73 15.30
C MET A 553 -6.64 9.72 15.84
N ILE A 554 -7.61 9.29 15.02
CA ILE A 554 -8.60 8.29 15.45
C ILE A 554 -7.92 6.93 15.62
N THR A 555 -7.12 6.51 14.65
CA THR A 555 -6.43 5.21 14.64
C THR A 555 -5.47 5.10 15.83
N ARG A 556 -4.66 6.14 16.07
CA ARG A 556 -3.78 6.22 17.23
C ARG A 556 -4.55 6.08 18.55
N ARG A 557 -5.66 6.79 18.71
CA ARG A 557 -6.48 6.72 19.93
C ARG A 557 -6.99 5.30 20.18
N LEU A 558 -7.45 4.62 19.13
CA LEU A 558 -7.89 3.23 19.21
C LEU A 558 -6.75 2.26 19.59
N LEU A 559 -5.52 2.54 19.13
CA LEU A 559 -4.33 1.73 19.41
C LEU A 559 -3.75 1.97 20.82
N LEU A 560 -3.83 3.18 21.36
CA LEU A 560 -3.31 3.53 22.69
C LEU A 560 -4.02 2.80 23.85
N GLU A 561 -5.24 2.30 23.62
CA GLU A 561 -6.03 1.59 24.63
C GLU A 561 -5.76 0.09 24.68
N GLU A 562 -5.05 -0.47 23.69
CA GLU A 562 -4.78 -1.91 23.64
C GLU A 562 -3.62 -2.29 24.58
N PRO A 563 -3.73 -3.44 25.29
CA PRO A 563 -2.78 -3.82 26.34
C PRO A 563 -1.35 -3.88 25.79
N GLU A 564 -0.43 -3.21 26.51
CA GLU A 564 0.95 -2.99 26.10
C GLU A 564 1.67 -4.29 25.73
N THR A 565 1.99 -4.43 24.46
CA THR A 565 3.18 -5.14 24.03
C THR A 565 4.32 -4.12 23.89
N THR A 566 4.64 -3.44 25.00
CA THR A 566 5.85 -2.66 25.34
C THR A 566 6.98 -2.59 24.30
N LEU A 567 7.19 -1.39 23.75
CA LEU A 567 8.50 -0.73 23.60
C LEU A 567 8.24 0.78 23.73
N GLN A 568 8.74 1.37 24.82
CA GLN A 568 9.15 2.77 24.99
C GLN A 568 8.50 3.82 24.07
N SER A 569 7.22 4.11 24.30
CA SER A 569 6.74 5.46 24.07
C SER A 569 5.74 5.76 25.17
N MET A 570 6.05 6.75 25.99
CA MET A 570 5.01 7.44 26.75
C MET A 570 3.84 7.75 25.82
N PRO A 571 2.59 7.84 26.30
CA PRO A 571 1.49 8.31 25.48
C PRO A 571 1.82 9.72 24.98
N ILE A 572 2.38 9.81 23.77
CA ILE A 572 2.70 11.05 23.08
C ILE A 572 1.34 11.69 22.80
N SER A 573 1.11 12.87 23.37
CA SER A 573 -0.18 13.55 23.26
C SER A 573 -0.50 13.88 21.80
N ASP A 574 -1.77 14.20 21.51
CA ASP A 574 -2.17 14.71 20.20
C ASP A 574 -1.28 15.90 19.77
N ARG A 575 -0.81 16.73 20.72
CA ARG A 575 0.06 17.87 20.43
C ARG A 575 1.46 17.40 20.03
N ASP A 576 2.05 16.53 20.84
CA ASP A 576 3.39 16.01 20.61
C ASP A 576 3.48 15.26 19.27
N GLN A 577 2.43 14.54 18.87
CA GLN A 577 2.39 13.87 17.57
C GLN A 577 2.36 14.85 16.40
N ILE A 578 1.59 15.94 16.52
CA ILE A 578 1.57 16.99 15.49
C ILE A 578 2.94 17.67 15.42
N GLU A 579 3.60 17.91 16.56
CA GLU A 579 4.97 18.45 16.59
C GLU A 579 5.98 17.50 15.90
N LEU A 580 5.84 16.19 16.08
CA LEU A 580 6.65 15.18 15.37
C LEU A 580 6.46 15.24 13.86
N TYR A 581 5.21 15.35 13.36
CA TYR A 581 4.97 15.50 11.92
C TYR A 581 5.54 16.81 11.36
N ILE A 582 5.36 17.93 12.09
CA ILE A 582 5.94 19.23 11.70
C ILE A 582 7.46 19.10 11.65
N SER A 583 8.07 18.52 12.68
CA SER A 583 9.51 18.35 12.78
C SER A 583 10.07 17.50 11.64
N SER A 584 9.49 16.32 11.41
CA SER A 584 9.90 15.42 10.34
C SER A 584 9.75 16.09 8.97
N SER A 585 8.60 16.71 8.69
CA SER A 585 8.34 17.24 7.35
C SER A 585 9.14 18.51 7.05
N ILE A 586 9.38 19.38 8.05
CA ILE A 586 10.25 20.55 7.87
C ILE A 586 11.70 20.12 7.65
N LYS A 587 12.20 19.11 8.39
CA LYS A 587 13.55 18.56 8.15
C LYS A 587 13.68 17.99 6.73
N ASN A 588 12.69 17.23 6.26
CA ASN A 588 12.66 16.68 4.90
C ASN A 588 12.59 17.79 3.83
N ALA A 589 11.73 18.80 4.03
CA ALA A 589 11.63 19.95 3.12
C ALA A 589 12.93 20.77 3.09
N PHE A 590 13.55 21.01 4.25
CA PHE A 590 14.84 21.69 4.37
C PHE A 590 15.93 20.92 3.62
N ALA A 591 16.02 19.60 3.79
CA ALA A 591 17.00 18.77 3.09
C ALA A 591 16.84 18.84 1.56
N ARG A 592 15.59 18.80 1.05
CA ARG A 592 15.31 18.97 -0.38
C ARG A 592 15.70 20.35 -0.90
N ILE A 593 15.37 21.43 -0.18
CA ILE A 593 15.75 22.79 -0.56
C ILE A 593 17.27 22.91 -0.59
N LEU A 594 17.97 22.37 0.41
CA LEU A 594 19.43 22.38 0.46
C LEU A 594 20.04 21.70 -0.77
N GLN A 595 19.54 20.52 -1.16
CA GLN A 595 19.99 19.82 -2.36
C GLN A 595 19.76 20.61 -3.66
N VAL A 596 18.66 21.36 -3.74
CA VAL A 596 18.37 22.23 -4.91
C VAL A 596 19.31 23.43 -4.94
N VAL A 597 19.55 24.04 -3.77
CA VAL A 597 20.45 25.19 -3.62
C VAL A 597 21.91 24.82 -3.91
N ASP A 598 22.38 23.66 -3.45
CA ASP A 598 23.75 23.18 -3.69
C ASP A 598 24.02 22.87 -5.18
N ARG A 599 22.97 22.62 -5.97
CA ARG A 599 23.05 22.36 -7.41
C ARG A 599 22.98 23.62 -8.27
N LEU A 600 22.61 24.77 -7.69
CA LEU A 600 22.57 26.04 -8.41
C LEU A 600 23.99 26.60 -8.54
N ASP A 601 24.38 26.94 -9.76
CA ASP A 601 25.69 27.56 -10.02
C ASP A 601 25.83 28.91 -9.28
N THR A 602 27.07 29.28 -9.00
CA THR A 602 27.45 30.55 -8.32
C THR A 602 26.95 31.81 -9.04
N SER A 603 26.44 31.70 -10.26
CA SER A 603 25.75 32.77 -11.00
C SER A 603 24.42 33.21 -10.39
N HIS A 604 23.83 32.41 -9.48
CA HIS A 604 22.52 32.69 -8.88
C HIS A 604 22.58 33.37 -7.50
N GLY A 605 23.78 33.72 -7.03
CA GLY A 605 24.01 34.35 -5.72
C GLY A 605 24.48 33.35 -4.67
N HIS A 606 24.75 33.82 -3.45
CA HIS A 606 25.31 32.98 -2.39
C HIS A 606 24.28 31.91 -1.92
N PRO A 607 24.67 30.64 -1.76
CA PRO A 607 23.77 29.54 -1.37
C PRO A 607 22.95 29.83 -0.10
N LEU A 608 23.57 30.42 0.94
CA LEU A 608 22.84 30.80 2.17
C LEU A 608 21.76 31.86 1.93
N ALA A 609 21.98 32.81 1.02
CA ALA A 609 20.97 33.82 0.70
C ALA A 609 19.77 33.19 -0.03
N LEU A 610 20.04 32.29 -0.98
CA LEU A 610 19.00 31.53 -1.67
C LEU A 610 18.22 30.61 -0.72
N LEU A 611 18.93 29.92 0.17
CA LEU A 611 18.32 29.08 1.20
C LEU A 611 17.38 29.90 2.09
N ALA A 612 17.77 31.10 2.52
CA ALA A 612 16.91 31.96 3.34
C ALA A 612 15.61 32.34 2.61
N GLU A 613 15.70 32.70 1.33
CA GLU A 613 14.53 33.05 0.51
C GLU A 613 13.60 31.85 0.27
N GLU A 614 14.15 30.67 0.00
CA GLU A 614 13.34 29.45 -0.16
C GLU A 614 12.67 29.02 1.16
N LEU A 615 13.34 29.15 2.31
CA LEU A 615 12.74 28.87 3.62
C LEU A 615 11.65 29.89 3.97
N LYS A 616 11.81 31.15 3.57
CA LYS A 616 10.76 32.16 3.69
C LYS A 616 9.54 31.81 2.84
N LYS A 617 9.74 31.31 1.61
CA LYS A 617 8.65 30.81 0.76
C LYS A 617 7.97 29.58 1.37
N LEU A 618 8.73 28.65 1.93
CA LEU A 618 8.22 27.48 2.64
C LEU A 618 7.27 27.89 3.77
N LEU A 619 7.73 28.74 4.69
CA LEU A 619 6.91 29.19 5.82
C LEU A 619 5.65 29.98 5.39
N LYS A 620 5.74 30.76 4.29
CA LYS A 620 4.55 31.41 3.70
C LYS A 620 3.55 30.40 3.18
N LYS A 621 4.01 29.33 2.52
CA LYS A 621 3.14 28.26 2.03
C LYS A 621 2.50 27.52 3.20
N ASP A 622 3.28 27.21 4.22
CA ASP A 622 2.84 26.50 5.43
C ASP A 622 1.73 27.22 6.15
N SER A 623 1.93 28.51 6.42
CA SER A 623 0.98 29.32 7.19
C SER A 623 -0.40 29.39 6.53
N VAL A 624 -0.45 29.33 5.19
CA VAL A 624 -1.71 29.35 4.42
C VAL A 624 -2.29 27.95 4.19
N THR A 625 -1.44 26.95 3.96
CA THR A 625 -1.88 25.64 3.46
C THR A 625 -2.03 24.60 4.56
N PHE A 626 -1.02 24.45 5.42
CA PHE A 626 -0.89 23.31 6.33
C PHE A 626 -1.17 23.69 7.79
N MET A 627 -0.73 24.87 8.22
CA MET A 627 -0.93 25.32 9.59
C MET A 627 -2.41 25.44 9.98
N PRO A 628 -3.35 25.90 9.12
CA PRO A 628 -4.78 25.91 9.49
C PRO A 628 -5.35 24.51 9.79
N VAL A 629 -4.79 23.46 9.19
CA VAL A 629 -5.18 22.06 9.44
C VAL A 629 -4.60 21.58 10.77
N LEU A 630 -3.29 21.76 10.97
CA LEU A 630 -2.57 21.29 12.16
C LEU A 630 -2.96 22.06 13.43
N SER A 631 -3.25 23.36 13.30
CA SER A 631 -3.66 24.23 14.41
C SER A 631 -5.00 23.86 15.03
N LYS A 632 -5.85 23.08 14.34
CA LYS A 632 -7.09 22.52 14.91
C LYS A 632 -6.82 21.57 16.08
N ARG A 633 -5.63 20.93 16.12
CA ARG A 633 -5.21 19.98 17.16
C ARG A 633 -4.10 20.53 18.04
N HIS A 634 -3.22 21.36 17.47
CA HIS A 634 -2.13 22.00 18.19
C HIS A 634 -2.06 23.50 17.84
N PRO A 635 -2.67 24.38 18.66
CA PRO A 635 -2.78 25.81 18.35
C PRO A 635 -1.45 26.53 18.04
N GLN A 636 -0.33 25.99 18.53
CA GLN A 636 1.02 26.55 18.36
C GLN A 636 1.79 25.94 17.17
N ALA A 637 1.13 25.17 16.29
CA ALA A 637 1.77 24.49 15.15
C ALA A 637 2.63 25.43 14.27
N ALA A 638 2.11 26.63 13.98
CA ALA A 638 2.85 27.63 13.20
C ALA A 638 4.13 28.10 13.92
N ILE A 639 4.10 28.22 15.25
CA ILE A 639 5.25 28.63 16.07
C ILE A 639 6.30 27.52 16.06
N VAL A 640 5.89 26.26 16.17
CA VAL A 640 6.79 25.10 16.10
C VAL A 640 7.48 25.04 14.75
N SER A 641 6.74 25.18 13.65
CA SER A 641 7.32 25.24 12.29
C SER A 641 8.32 26.39 12.15
N ALA A 642 7.93 27.61 12.53
CA ALA A 642 8.78 28.81 12.42
C ALA A 642 10.06 28.72 13.27
N THR A 643 9.93 28.22 14.51
CA THR A 643 11.06 28.01 15.43
C THR A 643 12.04 26.97 14.89
N LEU A 644 11.53 25.89 14.30
CA LEU A 644 12.38 24.85 13.74
C LEU A 644 13.15 25.35 12.51
N VAL A 645 12.48 26.07 11.60
CA VAL A 645 13.16 26.69 10.44
C VAL A 645 14.23 27.68 10.89
N HIS A 646 13.95 28.50 11.91
CA HIS A 646 14.94 29.42 12.49
C HIS A 646 16.20 28.68 12.98
N LYS A 647 16.02 27.60 13.75
CA LYS A 647 17.13 26.79 14.26
C LYS A 647 17.93 26.12 13.14
N LEU A 648 17.25 25.53 12.16
CA LEU A 648 17.90 24.83 11.05
C LEU A 648 18.73 25.79 10.18
N TYR A 649 18.17 26.95 9.83
CA TYR A 649 18.92 27.97 9.08
C TYR A 649 20.05 28.57 9.92
N GLY A 650 19.79 28.88 11.19
CA GLY A 650 20.79 29.42 12.12
C GLY A 650 22.03 28.54 12.25
N ASN A 651 21.84 27.22 12.30
CA ASN A 651 22.95 26.25 12.31
C ASN A 651 23.82 26.31 11.05
N ARG A 652 23.22 26.61 9.87
CA ARG A 652 23.95 26.79 8.61
C ARG A 652 24.58 28.18 8.48
N LEU A 653 23.94 29.19 9.05
CA LEU A 653 24.40 30.58 9.00
C LEU A 653 25.59 30.84 9.94
N LYS A 654 25.60 30.20 11.12
CA LYS A 654 26.60 30.47 12.17
C LYS A 654 28.06 30.38 11.71
N PRO A 655 28.51 29.33 10.98
CA PRO A 655 29.89 29.27 10.48
C PRO A 655 30.26 30.42 9.54
N PHE A 656 29.31 30.88 8.71
CA PHE A 656 29.50 32.02 7.83
C PHE A 656 29.63 33.33 8.61
N MET A 657 28.82 33.50 9.65
CA MET A 657 28.87 34.69 10.52
C MET A 657 30.16 34.77 11.34
N ASP A 658 30.69 33.62 11.79
CA ASP A 658 31.94 33.58 12.54
C ASP A 658 33.15 33.86 11.65
N GLY A 659 33.09 33.51 10.36
CA GLY A 659 34.14 33.80 9.36
C GLY A 659 34.05 35.17 8.68
N ALA A 660 32.96 35.93 8.85
CA ALA A 660 32.76 37.21 8.18
C ALA A 660 33.52 38.36 8.86
N GLU A 661 34.73 38.65 8.38
CA GLU A 661 35.58 39.74 8.90
C GLU A 661 35.54 41.04 8.08
N HIS A 662 35.08 40.97 6.83
CA HIS A 662 35.07 42.08 5.86
C HIS A 662 33.74 42.18 5.12
N LEU A 663 33.44 43.36 4.60
CA LEU A 663 32.23 43.61 3.80
C LEU A 663 32.46 43.11 2.35
N THR A 664 32.26 41.81 2.13
CA THR A 664 32.34 41.16 0.81
C THR A 664 30.98 41.14 0.11
N GLU A 665 30.96 40.82 -1.19
CA GLU A 665 29.72 40.63 -1.95
C GLU A 665 28.83 39.54 -1.33
N ASP A 666 29.43 38.45 -0.87
CA ASP A 666 28.73 37.37 -0.16
C ASP A 666 28.04 37.89 1.11
N VAL A 667 28.73 38.68 1.94
CA VAL A 667 28.15 39.28 3.15
C VAL A 667 26.99 40.22 2.81
N ILE A 668 27.14 41.03 1.75
CA ILE A 668 26.10 41.95 1.27
C ILE A 668 24.86 41.19 0.76
N SER A 669 25.02 39.96 0.25
CA SER A 669 23.89 39.12 -0.17
C SER A 669 23.25 38.34 0.98
N VAL A 670 24.06 37.72 1.85
CA VAL A 670 23.60 36.78 2.89
C VAL A 670 22.96 37.52 4.07
N PHE A 671 23.56 38.61 4.55
CA PHE A 671 23.07 39.28 5.74
C PHE A 671 21.66 39.85 5.58
N PRO A 672 21.34 40.59 4.48
CA PRO A 672 19.97 41.07 4.28
C PRO A 672 18.95 39.94 4.12
N ALA A 673 19.31 38.85 3.43
CA ALA A 673 18.41 37.70 3.25
C ALA A 673 18.12 36.99 4.58
N ALA A 674 19.16 36.78 5.39
CA ALA A 674 19.05 36.19 6.72
C ALA A 674 18.22 37.05 7.69
N GLU A 675 18.43 38.37 7.68
CA GLU A 675 17.64 39.32 8.46
C GLU A 675 16.18 39.33 8.01
N SER A 676 15.94 39.31 6.69
CA SER A 676 14.60 39.26 6.11
C SER A 676 13.83 37.98 6.49
N LEU A 677 14.52 36.85 6.63
CA LEU A 677 13.95 35.60 7.12
C LEU A 677 13.64 35.68 8.61
N GLU A 678 14.58 36.15 9.43
CA GLU A 678 14.41 36.28 10.89
C GLU A 678 13.24 37.22 11.23
N GLN A 679 13.17 38.40 10.60
CA GLN A 679 12.05 39.33 10.78
C GLN A 679 10.71 38.71 10.38
N PHE A 680 10.67 37.92 9.31
CA PHE A 680 9.46 37.22 8.89
C PHE A 680 9.02 36.17 9.91
N ILE A 681 9.96 35.39 10.45
CA ILE A 681 9.71 34.40 11.49
C ILE A 681 9.15 35.06 12.76
N MET A 682 9.76 36.16 13.20
CA MET A 682 9.28 36.91 14.36
C MET A 682 7.88 37.47 14.13
N ALA A 683 7.63 38.08 12.97
CA ALA A 683 6.30 38.57 12.62
C ALA A 683 5.24 37.45 12.58
N LEU A 684 5.60 36.27 12.08
CA LEU A 684 4.72 35.10 12.06
C LEU A 684 4.38 34.64 13.49
N ILE A 685 5.36 34.53 14.38
CA ILE A 685 5.14 34.16 15.79
C ILE A 685 4.25 35.18 16.49
N SER A 686 4.54 36.49 16.32
CA SER A 686 3.72 37.57 16.89
C SER A 686 2.29 37.58 16.36
N SER A 687 2.04 37.13 15.13
CA SER A 687 0.69 37.08 14.57
C SER A 687 -0.19 35.95 15.14
N VAL A 688 0.42 34.91 15.70
CA VAL A 688 -0.28 33.70 16.20
C VAL A 688 -0.41 33.71 17.72
N CYS A 689 0.45 34.45 18.43
CA CYS A 689 0.43 34.58 19.88
C CYS A 689 -0.31 35.83 20.38
N GLU A 690 -0.85 35.75 21.60
CA GLU A 690 -1.13 36.94 22.41
C GLU A 690 0.19 37.62 22.81
N GLU A 691 0.21 38.96 22.90
CA GLU A 691 1.44 39.78 22.96
C GLU A 691 2.47 39.31 24.01
N GLU A 692 2.05 38.91 25.22
CA GLU A 692 2.94 38.41 26.29
C GLU A 692 3.64 37.09 25.93
N ASN A 693 2.94 36.17 25.25
CA ASN A 693 3.51 34.87 24.87
C ASN A 693 4.47 35.00 23.69
N ALA A 694 4.18 35.91 22.75
CA ALA A 694 5.05 36.18 21.61
C ALA A 694 6.44 36.63 22.08
N GLU A 695 6.48 37.52 23.08
CA GLU A 695 7.74 38.04 23.60
C GLU A 695 8.60 36.93 24.26
N ILE A 696 7.96 35.96 24.93
CA ILE A 696 8.66 34.81 25.52
C ILE A 696 9.26 33.91 24.45
N PHE A 697 8.53 33.61 23.37
CA PHE A 697 9.05 32.78 22.27
C PHE A 697 10.16 33.50 21.51
N CYS A 698 9.99 34.79 21.21
CA CYS A 698 11.01 35.60 20.58
C CYS A 698 12.28 35.73 21.44
N LYS A 699 12.16 35.76 22.78
CA LYS A 699 13.30 35.72 23.71
C LYS A 699 13.97 34.36 23.78
N LYS A 700 13.22 33.27 23.62
CA LYS A 700 13.77 31.90 23.55
C LYS A 700 14.51 31.64 22.24
N LEU A 701 14.15 32.34 21.17
CA LEU A 701 14.88 32.32 19.91
C LEU A 701 16.14 33.19 20.05
N ASN A 702 17.30 32.56 20.06
CA ASN A 702 18.58 33.28 20.00
C ASN A 702 18.69 33.98 18.64
N GLN A 703 18.38 35.28 18.60
CA GLN A 703 18.44 36.07 17.36
C GLN A 703 19.81 35.95 16.69
N TYR A 704 19.85 36.04 15.37
CA TYR A 704 21.09 35.94 14.62
C TYR A 704 22.04 37.12 14.86
N GLN A 705 21.54 38.27 15.35
CA GLN A 705 22.33 39.47 15.62
C GLN A 705 23.05 40.02 14.37
N ILE A 706 22.38 39.94 13.22
CA ILE A 706 22.96 40.38 11.94
C ILE A 706 23.21 41.89 11.95
N GLU A 707 22.33 42.68 12.56
CA GLU A 707 22.48 44.14 12.68
C GLU A 707 23.77 44.54 13.42
N THR A 708 24.10 43.88 14.54
CA THR A 708 25.31 44.23 15.32
C THR A 708 26.59 43.85 14.59
N LYS A 709 26.61 42.68 13.94
CA LYS A 709 27.74 42.21 13.13
C LYS A 709 27.93 43.08 11.88
N SER A 710 26.86 43.33 11.14
CA SER A 710 26.89 44.19 9.94
C SER A 710 27.34 45.61 10.25
N GLY A 711 26.85 46.22 11.33
CA GLY A 711 27.27 47.54 11.79
C GLY A 711 28.78 47.62 12.07
N THR A 712 29.35 46.58 12.69
CA THR A 712 30.79 46.49 12.95
C THR A 712 31.60 46.40 11.64
N LEU A 713 31.14 45.59 10.68
CA LEU A 713 31.79 45.43 9.37
C LEU A 713 31.74 46.72 8.54
N VAL A 714 30.58 47.39 8.50
CA VAL A 714 30.39 48.66 7.79
C VAL A 714 31.31 49.72 8.39
N LEU A 715 31.39 49.84 9.72
CA LEU A 715 32.27 50.80 10.37
C LEU A 715 33.75 50.53 10.04
N ARG A 716 34.18 49.27 10.07
CA ARG A 716 35.55 48.88 9.71
C ARG A 716 35.85 49.17 8.23
N TRP A 717 34.91 48.90 7.33
CA TRP A 717 35.03 49.23 5.91
C TRP A 717 35.14 50.74 5.69
N LEU A 718 34.29 51.53 6.36
CA LEU A 718 34.27 52.99 6.23
C LEU A 718 35.60 53.60 6.71
N ASN A 719 36.15 53.10 7.83
CA ASN A 719 37.48 53.49 8.30
C ASN A 719 38.58 53.15 7.28
N SER A 720 38.51 51.99 6.64
CA SER A 720 39.45 51.59 5.58
C SER A 720 39.36 52.51 4.34
N GLN A 721 38.15 52.83 3.89
CA GLN A 721 37.96 53.74 2.75
C GLN A 721 38.41 55.17 3.10
N LEU A 722 38.12 55.64 4.31
CA LEU A 722 38.57 56.96 4.77
C LEU A 722 40.10 57.04 4.75
N ALA A 723 40.80 56.02 5.22
CA ALA A 723 42.27 55.95 5.15
C ALA A 723 42.78 55.97 3.70
N ARG A 724 42.11 55.27 2.78
CA ARG A 724 42.44 55.31 1.34
C ARG A 724 42.21 56.69 0.74
N ILE A 725 41.06 57.32 1.01
CA ILE A 725 40.71 58.65 0.50
C ILE A 725 41.69 59.69 1.03
N LEU A 726 42.03 59.65 2.32
CA LEU A 726 43.06 60.53 2.89
C LEU A 726 44.40 60.39 2.15
N GLY A 727 44.83 59.16 1.89
CA GLY A 727 46.04 58.92 1.09
C GLY A 727 45.92 59.35 -0.37
N TRP A 728 44.72 59.33 -0.98
CA TRP A 728 44.49 59.84 -2.33
C TRP A 728 44.55 61.37 -2.36
N VAL A 729 43.92 62.02 -1.37
CA VAL A 729 43.96 63.47 -1.19
C VAL A 729 45.40 63.93 -0.97
N GLU A 730 46.17 63.25 -0.13
CA GLU A 730 47.58 63.56 0.08
C GLU A 730 48.40 63.47 -1.21
N ARG A 731 48.22 62.40 -2.00
CA ARG A 731 48.89 62.26 -3.31
C ARG A 731 48.44 63.31 -4.32
N ALA A 732 47.15 63.67 -4.35
CA ALA A 732 46.64 64.71 -5.22
C ALA A 732 47.23 66.08 -4.86
N ILE A 733 47.30 66.41 -3.56
CA ILE A 733 47.97 67.63 -3.08
C ILE A 733 49.45 67.62 -3.48
N GLN A 734 50.16 66.51 -3.31
CA GLN A 734 51.56 66.40 -3.75
C GLN A 734 51.73 66.61 -5.25
N GLN A 735 50.78 66.16 -6.09
CA GLN A 735 50.79 66.40 -7.53
C GLN A 735 50.52 67.87 -7.88
N GLU A 736 49.60 68.54 -7.19
CA GLU A 736 49.30 69.96 -7.43
C GLU A 736 50.40 70.91 -6.94
N VAL A 737 51.08 70.58 -5.84
CA VAL A 737 52.21 71.37 -5.28
C VAL A 737 53.49 71.22 -6.14
N ASN A 738 53.54 70.24 -7.05
CA ASN A 738 54.65 70.02 -7.99
C ASN A 738 54.27 70.33 -9.47
N PRO A 739 53.90 71.57 -9.84
CA PRO A 739 53.61 71.91 -11.23
C PRO A 739 54.87 72.01 -12.11
N LYS A 740 56.08 71.85 -11.56
CA LYS A 740 57.36 72.13 -12.24
C LYS A 740 58.18 70.90 -12.67
N LEU A 741 57.51 69.81 -13.08
CA LEU A 741 58.20 68.73 -13.80
C LEU A 741 57.48 68.22 -15.05
N ASN A 742 56.49 68.97 -15.57
CA ASN A 742 55.84 68.68 -16.87
C ASN A 742 56.27 69.62 -18.01
N ILE A 743 57.43 70.29 -17.90
CA ILE A 743 57.98 71.16 -18.97
C ILE A 743 59.30 70.63 -19.59
N LEU A 744 59.86 69.49 -19.14
CA LEU A 744 61.17 69.02 -19.66
C LEU A 744 61.21 67.56 -20.13
N LEU A 745 60.14 67.05 -20.73
CA LEU A 745 60.20 65.86 -21.58
C LEU A 745 59.29 66.01 -22.82
N LEU A 746 59.73 66.88 -23.74
CA LEU A 746 59.61 66.71 -25.19
C LEU A 746 61.06 66.50 -25.68
N PRO A 747 61.34 65.39 -26.37
CA PRO A 747 61.09 65.33 -27.81
C PRO A 747 60.20 64.16 -28.26
#